data_AF-A0A5E5QHW9-F1
#
_entry.id   AF-A0A5E5QHW9-F1
#
_cell.length_a   1.000
_cell.length_b   1.000
_cell.length_c   1.000
_cell.angle_alpha   90.00
_cell.angle_beta   90.00
_cell.angle_gamma   90.00
#
_symmetry.space_group_name_H-M   'P 1'
#
loop_
_entity.id
_entity.type
_entity.pdbx_description
1 polymer ?
#
loop_
_entity_poly.entity_id
_entity_poly.type
_entity_poly.pdbx_seq_one_letter_code
_entity_poly.pdbx_strand_id
1 'polypeptide(L)'
;MSNNKIYPLRIDVKILELLGPSLYTSIYYVLAELVANAYDASAENVYIIIRDNEIIVEDDGTGMSYDKDITKYLGVAEETRVTEADSIIKVGSIERRKMGRKGIGKLAALSVSENVLVKTIKNKDKSGFILSRKVARSKNLKPLSDNEISFEKISNHGTAIVMQEPQYDIHKTIKAIKNNLIKFFPMAGEMFKVHIVTTSGTEIIDDFDTSMITGLGSLITLGDKYKFLSRHFNFDSFIENENHKNLLKKKEVFCKTVILKNKDGKEKAYILKIEGWIGTYKTISRKKSTEDFPDNFISLLSNDKLGEFNILPSVGKERLLESYVIGQLHVDLFEETELPDMSLSNRQGYKDRDPRYIAVIDHVREKLLPEILKMRNLYADYKKAGADKIKKDANLRKEEELISAAKKYKKKASNAVISGLSNFINKDDASAKKIIDEAINNTTELMGIKKEVDEAKKKILISHANIEKKDKLLSDLICQMLEFNNVPKDKIIYTSSDDEEHREPDGEDILDYLREFFVDTMSTDKIYVLYITSKEMSKRWNAVLEVGAGWITQGSHKIFNILDYDSETPHYEPQSPLKRGPRWHTSKIKDGIIHMDKPSFDLFCVQMRTICEAINIVPKSKNANKTELTRLNVRVNLTLNFNQ
;
A
#
# COMPACT_ATOMS: atom_id res chain seq x y z
N MET A 1 19.26 41.20 66.15
CA MET A 1 18.46 40.03 66.55
C MET A 1 18.62 38.96 65.48
N SER A 2 19.32 37.87 65.80
CA SER A 2 19.60 36.77 64.88
C SER A 2 18.33 35.97 64.62
N ASN A 3 17.90 35.94 63.36
CA ASN A 3 16.69 35.27 62.92
C ASN A 3 16.93 33.76 62.75
N ASN A 4 17.21 33.05 63.85
CA ASN A 4 17.43 31.59 63.86
C ASN A 4 16.10 30.82 64.01
N LYS A 5 15.11 31.13 63.17
CA LYS A 5 13.89 30.32 63.06
C LYS A 5 14.14 29.18 62.08
N ILE A 6 14.10 27.94 62.58
CA ILE A 6 14.22 26.72 61.78
C ILE A 6 12.80 26.22 61.48
N TYR A 7 12.47 26.03 60.21
CA TYR A 7 11.18 25.51 59.76
C TYR A 7 11.36 24.10 59.19
N PRO A 8 11.22 23.03 60.00
CA PRO A 8 11.39 21.68 59.51
C PRO A 8 10.25 21.30 58.56
N LEU A 9 10.60 20.80 57.37
CA LEU A 9 9.65 20.23 56.43
C LEU A 9 9.11 18.90 56.99
N ARG A 10 7.79 18.78 57.11
CA ARG A 10 7.11 17.55 57.56
C ARG A 10 6.32 16.95 56.40
N ILE A 11 6.83 15.87 55.84
CA ILE A 11 6.15 15.11 54.79
C ILE A 11 5.39 13.95 55.45
N ASP A 12 4.09 13.87 55.20
CA ASP A 12 3.24 12.76 55.64
C ASP A 12 3.34 11.58 54.64
N VAL A 13 3.33 10.36 55.16
CA VAL A 13 3.34 9.12 54.34
C VAL A 13 2.10 9.00 53.44
N LYS A 14 1.01 9.71 53.78
CA LYS A 14 -0.18 9.86 52.93
C LYS A 14 0.12 10.44 51.55
N ILE A 15 1.29 11.04 51.32
CA ILE A 15 1.72 11.43 49.98
C ILE A 15 1.74 10.24 49.01
N LEU A 16 1.97 9.01 49.50
CA LEU A 16 1.88 7.79 48.69
C LEU A 16 0.45 7.48 48.25
N GLU A 17 -0.55 7.75 49.10
CA GLU A 17 -1.98 7.62 48.76
C GLU A 17 -2.39 8.63 47.68
N LEU A 18 -1.85 9.85 47.75
CA LEU A 18 -2.17 10.94 46.82
C LEU A 18 -1.47 10.80 45.47
N LEU A 19 -0.20 10.38 45.47
CA LEU A 19 0.59 10.26 44.24
C LEU A 19 0.32 8.92 43.55
N GLY A 20 0.21 7.82 44.29
CA GLY A 20 0.13 6.45 43.76
C GLY A 20 -0.79 6.31 42.54
N PRO A 21 -2.11 6.60 42.66
CA PRO A 21 -3.07 6.40 41.56
C PRO A 21 -2.81 7.24 40.31
N SER A 22 -2.16 8.40 40.43
CA SER A 22 -2.04 9.40 39.35
C SER A 22 -0.64 9.45 38.71
N LEU A 23 0.30 8.60 39.15
CA LEU A 23 1.68 8.62 38.65
C LEU A 23 1.78 8.17 37.19
N TYR A 24 0.99 7.17 36.80
CA TYR A 24 1.06 6.53 35.49
C TYR A 24 -0.33 6.38 34.89
N THR A 25 -0.46 6.74 33.62
CA THR A 25 -1.73 6.67 32.86
C THR A 25 -2.06 5.28 32.35
N SER A 26 -1.10 4.35 32.38
CA SER A 26 -1.25 3.00 31.84
C SER A 26 -0.30 2.02 32.53
N ILE A 27 -0.78 0.80 32.75
CA ILE A 27 -0.02 -0.29 33.38
C ILE A 27 1.26 -0.67 32.62
N TYR A 28 1.29 -0.46 31.31
CA TYR A 28 2.48 -0.73 30.50
C TYR A 28 3.68 0.14 30.91
N TYR A 29 3.46 1.40 31.34
CA TYR A 29 4.54 2.23 31.90
C TYR A 29 5.01 1.74 33.27
N VAL A 30 4.10 1.18 34.08
CA VAL A 30 4.44 0.61 35.39
C VAL A 30 5.31 -0.62 35.20
N LEU A 31 4.90 -1.53 34.32
CA LEU A 31 5.69 -2.69 33.93
C LEU A 31 7.05 -2.26 33.36
N ALA A 32 7.10 -1.18 32.57
CA ALA A 32 8.35 -0.66 32.04
C ALA A 32 9.33 -0.21 33.14
N GLU A 33 8.84 0.43 34.20
CA GLU A 33 9.67 0.81 35.36
C GLU A 33 10.16 -0.41 36.15
N LEU A 34 9.32 -1.43 36.33
CA LEU A 34 9.73 -2.65 37.03
C LEU A 34 10.77 -3.44 36.24
N VAL A 35 10.61 -3.57 34.93
CA VAL A 35 11.60 -4.18 34.04
C VAL A 35 12.91 -3.37 34.01
N ALA A 36 12.83 -2.03 34.02
CA ALA A 36 14.03 -1.21 34.13
C ALA A 36 14.78 -1.42 35.46
N ASN A 37 14.06 -1.65 36.57
CA ASN A 37 14.69 -1.98 37.85
C ASN A 37 15.40 -3.35 37.81
N ALA A 38 14.80 -4.33 37.12
CA ALA A 38 15.42 -5.62 36.91
C ALA A 38 16.67 -5.54 36.03
N TYR A 39 16.61 -4.74 34.95
CA TYR A 39 17.77 -4.42 34.12
C TYR A 39 18.90 -3.79 34.96
N ASP A 40 18.54 -2.85 35.84
CA ASP A 40 19.46 -2.19 36.78
C ASP A 40 20.04 -3.14 37.84
N ALA A 41 19.36 -4.26 38.10
CA ALA A 41 19.76 -5.30 39.05
C ALA A 41 20.65 -6.39 38.42
N SER A 42 21.15 -6.17 37.20
CA SER A 42 21.95 -7.13 36.41
C SER A 42 21.19 -8.39 35.99
N ALA A 43 19.86 -8.34 35.88
CA ALA A 43 19.08 -9.47 35.38
C ALA A 43 19.40 -9.79 33.91
N GLU A 44 19.29 -11.05 33.53
CA GLU A 44 19.29 -11.52 32.14
C GLU A 44 17.88 -11.91 31.69
N ASN A 45 17.02 -12.31 32.63
CA ASN A 45 15.64 -12.71 32.38
C ASN A 45 14.70 -12.00 33.35
N VAL A 46 13.64 -11.44 32.79
CA VAL A 46 12.52 -10.87 33.54
C VAL A 46 11.23 -11.51 33.10
N TYR A 47 10.42 -11.96 34.04
CA TYR A 47 9.16 -12.64 33.82
C TYR A 47 8.01 -11.73 34.27
N ILE A 48 7.18 -11.33 33.33
CA ILE A 48 5.91 -10.64 33.57
C ILE A 48 4.82 -11.71 33.54
N ILE A 49 4.32 -12.09 34.71
CA ILE A 49 3.33 -13.15 34.91
C ILE A 49 1.99 -12.49 35.21
N ILE A 50 1.00 -12.72 34.35
CA ILE A 50 -0.30 -12.04 34.39
C ILE A 50 -1.39 -13.08 34.65
N ARG A 51 -2.17 -12.86 35.70
CA ARG A 51 -3.31 -13.67 36.15
C ARG A 51 -4.50 -12.76 36.44
N ASP A 52 -5.65 -13.36 36.71
CA ASP A 52 -6.89 -12.63 36.96
C ASP A 52 -6.78 -11.69 38.18
N ASN A 53 -6.12 -12.15 39.26
CA ASN A 53 -6.06 -11.41 40.54
C ASN A 53 -4.66 -10.90 40.89
N GLU A 54 -3.65 -11.12 40.05
CA GLU A 54 -2.30 -10.65 40.33
C GLU A 54 -1.46 -10.47 39.08
N ILE A 55 -0.51 -9.55 39.17
CA ILE A 55 0.53 -9.35 38.17
C ILE A 55 1.87 -9.41 38.89
N ILE A 56 2.76 -10.28 38.44
CA ILE A 56 4.07 -10.50 39.04
C ILE A 56 5.15 -10.08 38.05
N VAL A 57 6.09 -9.26 38.50
CA VAL A 57 7.35 -9.03 37.78
C VAL A 57 8.46 -9.69 38.58
N GLU A 58 9.05 -10.73 38.02
CA GLU A 58 10.08 -11.54 38.65
C GLU A 58 11.37 -11.48 37.82
N ASP A 59 12.50 -11.17 38.44
CA ASP A 59 13.80 -11.03 37.77
C ASP A 59 14.89 -11.89 38.38
N ASP A 60 15.77 -12.44 37.54
CA ASP A 60 16.95 -13.20 37.95
C ASP A 60 18.17 -12.30 38.29
N GLY A 61 17.93 -11.05 38.71
CA GLY A 61 18.99 -10.13 39.08
C GLY A 61 19.68 -10.51 40.40
N THR A 62 20.51 -9.60 40.90
CA THR A 62 21.35 -9.81 42.09
C THR A 62 20.57 -9.98 43.41
N GLY A 63 19.29 -9.60 43.45
CA GLY A 63 18.50 -9.52 44.67
C GLY A 63 18.99 -8.47 45.68
N MET A 64 18.36 -8.42 46.85
CA MET A 64 18.64 -7.43 47.90
C MET A 64 18.87 -8.12 49.24
N SER A 65 19.94 -7.74 49.94
CA SER A 65 20.18 -8.08 51.35
C SER A 65 19.38 -7.20 52.30
N TYR A 66 18.97 -7.74 53.44
CA TYR A 66 18.18 -7.01 54.45
C TYR A 66 18.89 -5.74 54.95
N ASP A 67 20.12 -5.88 55.44
CA ASP A 67 20.82 -4.82 56.18
C ASP A 67 21.21 -3.61 55.31
N LYS A 68 21.50 -3.85 54.03
CA LYS A 68 22.11 -2.84 53.14
C LYS A 68 21.21 -2.47 51.97
N ASP A 69 20.83 -3.47 51.18
CA ASP A 69 20.19 -3.19 49.90
C ASP A 69 18.72 -2.80 50.07
N ILE A 70 18.00 -3.39 51.03
CA ILE A 70 16.59 -3.03 51.30
C ILE A 70 16.48 -1.61 51.86
N THR A 71 17.37 -1.22 52.78
CA THR A 71 17.40 0.16 53.30
C THR A 71 17.58 1.16 52.16
N LYS A 72 18.52 0.89 51.24
CA LYS A 72 18.74 1.70 50.03
C LYS A 72 17.53 1.66 49.08
N TYR A 73 16.92 0.49 48.90
CA TYR A 73 15.74 0.33 48.07
C TYR A 73 14.57 1.15 48.61
N LEU A 74 14.36 1.19 49.93
CA LEU A 74 13.28 1.95 50.57
C LEU A 74 13.53 3.46 50.62
N GLY A 75 14.77 3.93 50.43
CA GLY A 75 15.10 5.34 50.25
C GLY A 75 14.34 5.97 49.08
N VAL A 76 13.34 6.81 49.36
CA VAL A 76 12.51 7.46 48.32
C VAL A 76 13.17 8.76 47.88
N ALA A 77 13.15 9.03 46.57
CA ALA A 77 13.72 10.23 45.95
C ALA A 77 15.25 10.39 46.09
N GLU A 78 15.96 9.32 46.45
CA GLU A 78 17.42 9.29 46.44
C GLU A 78 17.93 9.07 45.01
N GLU A 79 18.90 9.89 44.59
CA GLU A 79 19.56 9.71 43.31
C GLU A 79 20.39 8.43 43.32
N THR A 80 20.13 7.55 42.36
CA THR A 80 20.85 6.28 42.24
C THR A 80 22.15 6.39 41.46
N ARG A 81 22.41 7.56 40.86
CA ARG A 81 23.58 7.91 40.05
C ARG A 81 24.03 9.32 40.41
N VAL A 82 25.17 9.45 41.08
CA VAL A 82 25.78 10.75 41.42
C VAL A 82 27.05 10.97 40.60
N THR A 83 27.75 9.88 40.29
CA THR A 83 28.95 9.87 39.46
C THR A 83 28.79 9.00 38.22
N GLU A 84 29.74 9.11 37.29
CA GLU A 84 29.79 8.25 36.10
C GLU A 84 30.01 6.78 36.48
N ALA A 85 30.78 6.50 37.52
CA ALA A 85 30.98 5.14 38.03
C ALA A 85 29.68 4.50 38.52
N ASP A 86 28.78 5.29 39.13
CA ASP A 86 27.47 4.82 39.58
C ASP A 86 26.48 4.55 38.43
N SER A 87 26.83 5.03 37.23
CA SER A 87 26.00 4.94 36.02
C SER A 87 26.26 3.65 35.22
N ILE A 88 27.22 2.83 35.65
CA ILE A 88 27.63 1.59 34.98
C ILE A 88 27.30 0.39 35.87
N ILE A 89 26.70 -0.62 35.26
CA ILE A 89 26.38 -1.92 35.85
C ILE A 89 27.21 -2.98 35.13
N LYS A 90 27.81 -3.90 35.87
CA LYS A 90 28.52 -5.05 35.30
C LYS A 90 27.63 -6.28 35.29
N VAL A 91 27.53 -6.93 34.13
CA VAL A 91 26.82 -8.20 33.94
C VAL A 91 27.78 -9.14 33.23
N GLY A 92 28.38 -10.05 33.99
CA GLY A 92 29.50 -10.87 33.52
C GLY A 92 30.66 -9.99 33.04
N SER A 93 31.04 -10.14 31.78
CA SER A 93 32.10 -9.37 31.10
C SER A 93 31.61 -8.08 30.41
N ILE A 94 30.31 -7.79 30.47
CA ILE A 94 29.68 -6.68 29.74
C ILE A 94 29.29 -5.56 30.71
N GLU A 95 29.36 -4.32 30.23
CA GLU A 95 28.92 -3.13 30.95
C GLU A 95 27.59 -2.61 30.37
N ARG A 96 26.65 -2.29 31.25
CA ARG A 96 25.34 -1.68 30.93
C ARG A 96 25.26 -0.30 31.56
N ARG A 97 24.63 0.64 30.86
CA ARG A 97 24.25 1.93 31.44
C ARG A 97 23.00 1.77 32.29
N LYS A 98 23.03 2.27 33.52
CA LYS A 98 21.89 2.23 34.44
C LYS A 98 20.75 3.16 33.99
N MET A 99 19.53 2.63 34.01
CA MET A 99 18.29 3.31 33.58
C MET A 99 17.67 4.17 34.69
N GLY A 100 17.78 3.73 35.94
CA GLY A 100 17.23 4.41 37.10
C GLY A 100 18.00 5.67 37.50
N ARG A 101 17.27 6.75 37.79
CA ARG A 101 17.82 8.03 38.29
C ARG A 101 17.30 8.45 39.66
N LYS A 102 15.98 8.66 39.78
CA LYS A 102 15.32 9.33 40.92
C LYS A 102 14.88 8.41 42.07
N GLY A 103 15.03 7.09 41.93
CA GLY A 103 14.61 6.14 42.97
C GLY A 103 13.09 6.05 43.24
N ILE A 104 12.21 6.67 42.45
CA ILE A 104 10.74 6.63 42.65
C ILE A 104 10.02 5.52 41.86
N GLY A 105 10.69 4.84 40.93
CA GLY A 105 10.07 3.85 40.03
C GLY A 105 9.44 2.66 40.75
N LYS A 106 9.99 2.28 41.91
CA LYS A 106 9.41 1.27 42.81
C LYS A 106 7.98 1.58 43.27
N LEU A 107 7.61 2.85 43.32
CA LEU A 107 6.26 3.28 43.72
C LEU A 107 5.26 3.17 42.58
N ALA A 108 5.71 2.95 41.34
CA ALA A 108 4.83 2.77 40.18
C ALA A 108 3.85 1.61 40.39
N ALA A 109 4.28 0.52 41.04
CA ALA A 109 3.43 -0.64 41.33
C ALA A 109 2.21 -0.27 42.22
N LEU A 110 2.33 0.78 43.04
CA LEU A 110 1.21 1.28 43.86
C LEU A 110 0.16 2.04 43.05
N SER A 111 0.44 2.41 41.80
CA SER A 111 -0.61 2.92 40.92
C SER A 111 -1.56 1.80 40.51
N VAL A 112 -1.04 0.57 40.38
CA VAL A 112 -1.79 -0.61 39.94
C VAL A 112 -2.49 -1.32 41.09
N SER A 113 -1.82 -1.49 42.23
CA SER A 113 -2.34 -2.28 43.35
C SER A 113 -2.23 -1.52 44.67
N GLU A 114 -3.18 -1.76 45.58
CA GLU A 114 -3.10 -1.18 46.92
C GLU A 114 -1.95 -1.74 47.74
N ASN A 115 -1.70 -3.05 47.60
CA ASN A 115 -0.66 -3.79 48.29
C ASN A 115 0.22 -4.48 47.25
N VAL A 116 1.52 -4.29 47.42
CA VAL A 116 2.56 -4.86 46.56
C VAL A 116 3.51 -5.65 47.45
N LEU A 117 3.60 -6.95 47.22
CA LEU A 117 4.56 -7.79 47.93
C LEU A 117 5.89 -7.70 47.22
N VAL A 118 6.92 -7.30 47.96
CA VAL A 118 8.31 -7.31 47.50
C VAL A 118 8.98 -8.52 48.12
N LYS A 119 9.48 -9.42 47.29
CA LYS A 119 10.17 -10.66 47.69
C LYS A 119 11.55 -10.65 47.06
N THR A 120 12.60 -11.00 47.79
CA THR A 120 13.96 -10.96 47.25
C THR A 120 14.84 -12.00 47.90
N ILE A 121 15.79 -12.53 47.12
CA ILE A 121 16.79 -13.48 47.60
C ILE A 121 18.16 -13.02 47.12
N LYS A 122 19.12 -12.90 48.04
CA LYS A 122 20.53 -12.61 47.73
C LYS A 122 21.43 -13.47 48.58
N ASN A 123 22.32 -14.24 47.97
CA ASN A 123 23.24 -15.12 48.70
C ASN A 123 22.54 -16.04 49.72
N LYS A 124 21.35 -16.56 49.38
CA LYS A 124 20.44 -17.36 50.23
C LYS A 124 19.76 -16.60 51.37
N ASP A 125 20.06 -15.31 51.58
CA ASP A 125 19.29 -14.45 52.47
C ASP A 125 17.94 -14.13 51.82
N LYS A 126 16.85 -14.51 52.49
CA LYS A 126 15.48 -14.26 52.06
C LYS A 126 14.97 -13.03 52.79
N SER A 127 14.43 -12.08 52.04
CA SER A 127 13.78 -10.92 52.63
C SER A 127 12.52 -10.54 51.87
N GLY A 128 11.55 -9.97 52.57
CA GLY A 128 10.32 -9.53 51.92
C GLY A 128 9.43 -8.69 52.82
N PHE A 129 8.62 -7.86 52.19
CA PHE A 129 7.71 -6.93 52.86
C PHE A 129 6.54 -6.54 51.96
N ILE A 130 5.47 -6.05 52.58
CA ILE A 130 4.31 -5.48 51.88
C ILE A 130 4.48 -3.97 51.80
N LEU A 131 4.64 -3.46 50.59
CA LEU A 131 4.56 -2.05 50.26
C LEU A 131 3.08 -1.69 49.99
N SER A 132 2.51 -0.79 50.79
CA SER A 132 1.09 -0.41 50.66
C SER A 132 0.93 1.08 50.45
N ARG A 133 -0.12 1.49 49.71
CA ARG A 133 -0.54 2.89 49.62
C ARG A 133 -0.82 3.47 51.01
N LYS A 134 -1.43 2.67 51.87
CA LYS A 134 -1.81 3.05 53.23
C LYS A 134 -0.76 2.52 54.21
N VAL A 135 0.17 3.39 54.59
CA VAL A 135 1.22 3.04 55.55
C VAL A 135 0.70 3.28 56.97
N ALA A 136 0.97 2.32 57.87
CA ALA A 136 0.63 2.47 59.28
C ALA A 136 1.30 3.71 59.90
N ARG A 137 0.72 4.26 60.98
CA ARG A 137 1.30 5.42 61.69
C ARG A 137 2.73 5.16 62.21
N SER A 138 3.06 3.91 62.49
CA SER A 138 4.41 3.47 62.87
C SER A 138 5.45 3.67 61.76
N LYS A 139 5.00 3.85 60.50
CA LYS A 139 5.82 3.91 59.29
C LYS A 139 6.59 2.64 58.96
N ASN A 140 6.35 1.55 59.69
CA ASN A 140 6.96 0.25 59.44
C ASN A 140 6.12 -0.52 58.42
N LEU A 141 6.80 -1.14 57.46
CA LEU A 141 6.18 -2.07 56.51
C LEU A 141 5.93 -3.42 57.18
N LYS A 142 4.90 -4.14 56.73
CA LYS A 142 4.60 -5.49 57.22
C LYS A 142 5.60 -6.48 56.60
N PRO A 143 6.38 -7.24 57.39
CA PRO A 143 7.31 -8.23 56.86
C PRO A 143 6.59 -9.44 56.27
N LEU A 144 7.25 -10.13 55.34
CA LEU A 144 6.89 -11.46 54.86
C LEU A 144 7.81 -12.49 55.51
N SER A 145 7.27 -13.66 55.84
CA SER A 145 8.06 -14.79 56.32
C SER A 145 8.81 -15.50 55.18
N ASP A 146 9.88 -16.23 55.51
CA ASP A 146 10.70 -16.99 54.56
C ASP A 146 9.89 -17.98 53.69
N ASN A 147 8.77 -18.50 54.22
CA ASN A 147 7.88 -19.40 53.52
C ASN A 147 7.00 -18.68 52.49
N GLU A 148 6.73 -17.38 52.69
CA GLU A 148 6.00 -16.54 51.73
C GLU A 148 6.92 -16.02 50.60
N ILE A 149 8.24 -16.13 50.81
CA ILE A 149 9.29 -15.75 49.86
C ILE A 149 9.63 -16.96 48.98
N SER A 150 8.81 -17.11 47.95
CA SER A 150 8.96 -18.06 46.84
C SER A 150 8.80 -17.35 45.51
N PHE A 151 9.42 -17.94 44.50
CA PHE A 151 9.45 -17.48 43.11
C PHE A 151 8.91 -18.56 42.20
N GLU A 152 8.40 -18.19 41.03
CA GLU A 152 7.77 -19.12 40.10
C GLU A 152 8.67 -19.59 38.96
N LYS A 153 9.61 -18.72 38.55
CA LYS A 153 10.48 -18.92 37.39
C LYS A 153 11.96 -18.95 37.77
N ILE A 154 12.33 -18.31 38.88
CA ILE A 154 13.68 -18.29 39.43
C ILE A 154 13.71 -19.01 40.79
N SER A 155 14.89 -19.33 41.33
CA SER A 155 15.00 -20.09 42.59
C SER A 155 16.11 -19.66 43.54
N ASN A 156 17.22 -19.08 43.04
CA ASN A 156 18.47 -18.94 43.80
C ASN A 156 18.79 -17.52 44.24
N HIS A 157 18.45 -16.54 43.41
CA HIS A 157 18.64 -15.11 43.65
C HIS A 157 17.63 -14.35 42.79
N GLY A 158 17.41 -13.08 43.11
CA GLY A 158 16.55 -12.19 42.34
C GLY A 158 15.49 -11.51 43.17
N THR A 159 14.54 -10.87 42.50
CA THR A 159 13.45 -10.12 43.13
C THR A 159 12.13 -10.42 42.42
N ALA A 160 11.04 -10.48 43.19
CA ALA A 160 9.68 -10.52 42.66
C ALA A 160 8.86 -9.38 43.28
N ILE A 161 8.17 -8.66 42.41
CA ILE A 161 7.21 -7.61 42.73
C ILE A 161 5.83 -8.15 42.36
N VAL A 162 5.03 -8.47 43.38
CA VAL A 162 3.70 -9.07 43.22
C VAL A 162 2.64 -8.00 43.50
N MET A 163 1.98 -7.54 42.45
CA MET A 163 0.87 -6.59 42.47
C MET A 163 -0.43 -7.37 42.63
N GLN A 164 -1.03 -7.33 43.83
CA GLN A 164 -2.26 -8.07 44.14
C GLN A 164 -3.50 -7.25 43.80
N GLU A 165 -4.55 -7.90 43.31
CA GLU A 165 -5.84 -7.29 42.96
C GLU A 165 -5.65 -6.01 42.12
N PRO A 166 -5.04 -6.11 40.93
CA PRO A 166 -4.72 -4.95 40.10
C PRO A 166 -5.98 -4.19 39.70
N GLN A 167 -5.93 -2.85 39.78
CA GLN A 167 -7.04 -1.94 39.47
C GLN A 167 -7.11 -1.56 37.99
N TYR A 168 -6.34 -2.24 37.13
CA TYR A 168 -6.29 -2.03 35.69
C TYR A 168 -6.55 -3.34 34.96
N ASP A 169 -7.35 -3.25 33.90
CA ASP A 169 -7.48 -4.34 32.95
C ASP A 169 -6.26 -4.35 32.03
N ILE A 170 -5.66 -5.53 31.86
CA ILE A 170 -4.70 -5.83 30.79
C ILE A 170 -5.45 -6.56 29.67
N HIS A 171 -5.02 -6.36 28.43
CA HIS A 171 -5.50 -7.14 27.30
C HIS A 171 -5.54 -8.64 27.57
N LYS A 172 -6.66 -9.29 27.24
CA LYS A 172 -6.89 -10.72 27.49
C LYS A 172 -6.01 -11.65 26.64
N THR A 173 -5.43 -11.17 25.55
CA THR A 173 -4.65 -12.01 24.63
C THR A 173 -3.16 -11.73 24.77
N ILE A 174 -2.37 -12.80 24.95
CA ILE A 174 -0.92 -12.69 25.08
C ILE A 174 -0.26 -11.95 23.91
N LYS A 175 -0.81 -12.09 22.69
CA LYS A 175 -0.33 -11.37 21.50
C LYS A 175 -0.52 -9.86 21.60
N ALA A 176 -1.68 -9.40 22.08
CA ALA A 176 -1.91 -7.96 22.27
C ALA A 176 -1.05 -7.39 23.42
N ILE A 177 -0.86 -8.17 24.49
CA ILE A 177 0.06 -7.82 25.58
C ILE A 177 1.48 -7.66 25.03
N LYS A 178 1.98 -8.65 24.28
CA LYS A 178 3.31 -8.63 23.65
C LYS A 178 3.45 -7.42 22.73
N ASN A 179 2.50 -7.18 21.85
CA ASN A 179 2.54 -6.06 20.90
C ASN A 179 2.59 -4.69 21.58
N ASN A 180 1.98 -4.54 22.76
CA ASN A 180 2.05 -3.29 23.52
C ASN A 180 3.35 -3.20 24.32
N LEU A 181 3.74 -4.25 25.04
CA LEU A 181 4.96 -4.28 25.85
C LEU A 181 6.25 -4.15 25.03
N ILE A 182 6.32 -4.76 23.84
CA ILE A 182 7.53 -4.73 23.01
C ILE A 182 7.94 -3.30 22.67
N LYS A 183 6.98 -2.37 22.56
CA LYS A 183 7.23 -0.94 22.28
C LYS A 183 7.92 -0.19 23.44
N PHE A 184 7.95 -0.79 24.63
CA PHE A 184 8.59 -0.26 25.83
C PHE A 184 9.94 -0.90 26.13
N PHE A 185 10.27 -1.99 25.44
CA PHE A 185 11.46 -2.82 25.72
C PHE A 185 12.44 -2.90 24.54
N PRO A 186 12.99 -1.74 24.12
CA PRO A 186 13.96 -1.65 23.03
C PRO A 186 15.30 -2.29 23.40
N MET A 187 15.62 -2.39 24.69
CA MET A 187 16.81 -3.07 25.20
C MET A 187 16.71 -4.60 25.17
N ALA A 188 15.52 -5.14 24.90
CA ALA A 188 15.34 -6.58 24.88
C ALA A 188 16.14 -7.19 23.74
N GLY A 189 16.91 -8.23 24.08
CA GLY A 189 17.96 -8.78 23.24
C GLY A 189 18.43 -10.13 23.75
N GLU A 190 19.46 -10.70 23.12
CA GLU A 190 20.08 -11.94 23.58
C GLU A 190 20.54 -11.86 25.05
N MET A 191 20.98 -10.67 25.48
CA MET A 191 21.54 -10.41 26.81
C MET A 191 20.50 -10.02 27.86
N PHE A 192 19.26 -9.70 27.47
CA PHE A 192 18.19 -9.29 28.39
C PHE A 192 16.84 -9.63 27.78
N LYS A 193 16.16 -10.64 28.32
CA LYS A 193 14.91 -11.17 27.77
C LYS A 193 13.74 -10.86 28.68
N VAL A 194 12.64 -10.43 28.08
CA VAL A 194 11.37 -10.20 28.78
C VAL A 194 10.38 -11.29 28.39
N HIS A 195 10.06 -12.15 29.34
CA HIS A 195 9.12 -13.26 29.20
C HIS A 195 7.74 -12.81 29.66
N ILE A 196 6.73 -13.00 28.83
CA ILE A 196 5.33 -12.74 29.16
C ILE A 196 4.66 -14.09 29.39
N VAL A 197 4.13 -14.29 30.59
CA VAL A 197 3.50 -15.55 31.02
C VAL A 197 2.05 -15.26 31.37
N THR A 198 1.12 -15.96 30.73
CA THR A 198 -0.32 -15.89 31.02
C THR A 198 -0.88 -17.29 31.20
N THR A 199 -2.12 -17.40 31.65
CA THR A 199 -2.86 -18.68 31.65
C THR A 199 -2.98 -19.29 30.24
N SER A 200 -2.93 -18.46 29.19
CA SER A 200 -3.04 -18.89 27.80
C SER A 200 -1.73 -19.35 27.15
N GLY A 201 -0.57 -19.11 27.79
CA GLY A 201 0.74 -19.48 27.24
C GLY A 201 1.87 -18.53 27.63
N THR A 202 3.02 -18.67 26.95
CA THR A 202 4.22 -17.85 27.16
C THR A 202 4.72 -17.28 25.85
N GLU A 203 5.15 -16.03 25.86
CA GLU A 203 5.76 -15.30 24.75
C GLU A 203 7.04 -14.63 25.22
N ILE A 204 8.02 -14.48 24.32
CA ILE A 204 9.30 -13.84 24.65
C ILE A 204 9.45 -12.59 23.78
N ILE A 205 9.92 -11.52 24.42
CA ILE A 205 10.42 -10.31 23.78
C ILE A 205 11.95 -10.34 23.92
N ASP A 206 12.61 -10.59 22.78
CA ASP A 206 14.07 -10.74 22.66
C ASP A 206 14.67 -10.02 21.45
N ASP A 207 13.85 -9.39 20.59
CA ASP A 207 14.31 -8.48 19.52
C ASP A 207 13.16 -7.59 19.02
N PHE A 208 13.13 -6.32 19.46
CA PHE A 208 12.14 -5.34 18.98
C PHE A 208 12.48 -4.86 17.57
N ASP A 209 13.70 -4.37 17.37
CA ASP A 209 14.08 -3.63 16.16
C ASP A 209 13.92 -4.50 14.91
N THR A 210 14.51 -5.71 14.90
CA THR A 210 14.47 -6.59 13.73
C THR A 210 13.04 -6.94 13.35
N SER A 211 12.18 -7.18 14.36
CA SER A 211 10.77 -7.51 14.12
C SER A 211 10.03 -6.38 13.40
N MET A 212 10.29 -5.12 13.79
CA MET A 212 9.64 -3.95 13.19
C MET A 212 10.17 -3.62 11.80
N ILE A 213 11.50 -3.72 11.61
CA ILE A 213 12.16 -3.35 10.36
C ILE A 213 11.65 -4.17 9.16
N THR A 214 11.32 -5.45 9.37
CA THR A 214 10.83 -6.35 8.30
C THR A 214 9.50 -5.89 7.67
N GLY A 215 8.67 -5.15 8.43
CA GLY A 215 7.37 -4.64 8.00
C GLY A 215 7.41 -3.27 7.31
N LEU A 216 8.59 -2.69 7.13
CA LEU A 216 8.75 -1.33 6.61
C LEU A 216 8.86 -1.27 5.08
N GLY A 217 8.26 -0.24 4.49
CA GLY A 217 8.42 0.13 3.07
C GLY A 217 9.54 1.15 2.85
N SER A 218 10.00 1.84 3.91
CA SER A 218 11.16 2.71 3.87
C SER A 218 11.87 2.77 5.22
N LEU A 219 13.19 2.96 5.23
CA LEU A 219 14.03 2.99 6.42
C LEU A 219 15.19 3.99 6.30
N ILE A 220 15.41 4.76 7.36
CA ILE A 220 16.61 5.56 7.61
C ILE A 220 17.23 5.07 8.93
N THR A 221 18.49 4.65 8.90
CA THR A 221 19.29 4.38 10.11
C THR A 221 20.25 5.54 10.38
N LEU A 222 20.48 5.88 11.64
CA LEU A 222 21.32 6.99 12.10
C LEU A 222 22.40 6.45 13.05
N GLY A 223 23.67 6.60 12.65
CA GLY A 223 24.82 6.14 13.40
C GLY A 223 25.20 4.68 13.14
N ASP A 224 26.47 4.36 13.43
CA ASP A 224 27.04 3.02 13.18
C ASP A 224 26.35 1.91 13.97
N LYS A 225 25.93 2.20 15.21
CA LYS A 225 25.23 1.25 16.09
C LYS A 225 23.99 0.64 15.43
N TYR A 226 23.30 1.38 14.56
CA TYR A 226 22.03 0.95 13.95
C TYR A 226 22.16 0.56 12.47
N LYS A 227 23.37 0.63 11.89
CA LYS A 227 23.59 0.25 10.48
C LYS A 227 23.24 -1.22 10.22
N PHE A 228 23.37 -2.10 11.22
CA PHE A 228 23.05 -3.53 11.07
C PHE A 228 21.57 -3.79 10.76
N LEU A 229 20.66 -2.94 11.25
CA LEU A 229 19.21 -3.05 11.02
C LEU A 229 18.84 -3.05 9.53
N SER A 230 19.65 -2.38 8.72
CA SER A 230 19.48 -2.38 7.26
C SER A 230 19.53 -3.77 6.61
N ARG A 231 20.13 -4.78 7.27
CA ARG A 231 20.19 -6.17 6.79
C ARG A 231 18.84 -6.89 6.93
N HIS A 232 17.98 -6.42 7.83
CA HIS A 232 16.66 -6.98 8.07
C HIS A 232 15.55 -6.27 7.26
N PHE A 233 15.92 -5.21 6.53
CA PHE A 233 14.98 -4.47 5.68
C PHE A 233 14.76 -5.20 4.36
N ASN A 234 13.51 -5.58 4.09
CA ASN A 234 13.14 -6.37 2.93
C ASN A 234 12.40 -5.54 1.89
N PHE A 235 13.04 -5.35 0.73
CA PHE A 235 12.40 -4.75 -0.45
C PHE A 235 11.33 -5.68 -1.00
N ASP A 236 10.17 -5.12 -1.35
CA ASP A 236 9.15 -5.89 -2.06
C ASP A 236 9.59 -6.16 -3.51
N SER A 237 9.15 -7.28 -4.08
CA SER A 237 9.60 -7.77 -5.39
C SER A 237 9.32 -6.82 -6.57
N PHE A 238 8.40 -5.87 -6.40
CA PHE A 238 8.08 -4.86 -7.40
C PHE A 238 9.04 -3.66 -7.38
N ILE A 239 9.93 -3.57 -6.39
CA ILE A 239 10.96 -2.53 -6.32
C ILE A 239 12.18 -3.00 -7.12
N GLU A 240 12.61 -2.20 -8.10
CA GLU A 240 13.82 -2.47 -8.87
C GLU A 240 15.09 -2.14 -8.06
N ASN A 241 16.16 -2.90 -8.25
CA ASN A 241 17.40 -2.80 -7.48
C ASN A 241 18.01 -1.38 -7.46
N GLU A 242 17.90 -0.64 -8.57
CA GLU A 242 18.39 0.74 -8.69
C GLU A 242 17.66 1.72 -7.76
N ASN A 243 16.41 1.39 -7.38
CA ASN A 243 15.56 2.19 -6.51
C ASN A 243 15.73 1.86 -5.03
N HIS A 244 16.50 0.82 -4.68
CA HIS A 244 16.72 0.43 -3.28
C HIS A 244 17.30 1.56 -2.42
N LYS A 245 18.24 2.34 -2.97
CA LYS A 245 18.86 3.51 -2.30
C LYS A 245 17.87 4.62 -1.96
N ASN A 246 16.71 4.65 -2.63
CA ASN A 246 15.68 5.66 -2.39
C ASN A 246 14.80 5.31 -1.19
N LEU A 247 14.75 4.03 -0.80
CA LEU A 247 13.90 3.51 0.28
C LEU A 247 14.71 3.07 1.51
N LEU A 248 16.01 2.86 1.37
CA LEU A 248 16.91 2.53 2.47
C LEU A 248 18.09 3.50 2.50
N LYS A 249 18.22 4.27 3.59
CA LYS A 249 19.33 5.20 3.79
C LYS A 249 20.06 4.92 5.09
N LYS A 250 21.39 4.96 5.01
CA LYS A 250 22.28 4.87 6.18
C LYS A 250 22.93 6.23 6.35
N LYS A 251 22.71 6.86 7.49
CA LYS A 251 23.21 8.19 7.82
C LYS A 251 24.13 8.14 9.01
N GLU A 252 25.02 9.12 9.05
CA GLU A 252 25.86 9.38 10.21
C GLU A 252 25.05 9.96 11.36
N VAL A 253 25.64 9.91 12.56
CA VAL A 253 25.07 10.46 13.79
C VAL A 253 24.82 11.96 13.63
N PHE A 254 23.62 12.44 13.96
CA PHE A 254 23.41 13.88 14.05
C PHE A 254 24.06 14.40 15.32
N CYS A 255 24.93 15.40 15.19
CA CYS A 255 25.63 16.03 16.30
C CYS A 255 25.29 17.53 16.35
N LYS A 256 24.96 18.04 17.54
CA LYS A 256 24.78 19.48 17.79
C LYS A 256 25.40 19.87 19.12
N THR A 257 26.25 20.89 19.11
CA THR A 257 26.79 21.45 20.36
C THR A 257 25.70 22.23 21.08
N VAL A 258 25.48 21.93 22.35
CA VAL A 258 24.56 22.64 23.25
C VAL A 258 25.31 23.12 24.48
N ILE A 259 25.09 24.38 24.87
CA ILE A 259 25.68 24.96 26.08
C ILE A 259 24.67 24.79 27.20
N LEU A 260 25.06 24.09 28.26
CA LEU A 260 24.16 23.73 29.36
C LEU A 260 24.82 24.01 30.70
N LYS A 261 24.00 24.36 31.69
CA LYS A 261 24.42 24.44 33.09
C LYS A 261 24.36 23.05 33.72
N ASN A 262 25.47 22.62 34.33
CA ASN A 262 25.50 21.39 35.13
C ASN A 262 24.76 21.59 36.46
N LYS A 263 24.66 20.53 37.28
CA LYS A 263 24.04 20.60 38.63
C LYS A 263 24.69 21.64 39.56
N ASP A 264 25.97 21.95 39.37
CA ASP A 264 26.71 22.97 40.13
C ASP A 264 26.49 24.41 39.59
N GLY A 265 25.68 24.57 38.54
CA GLY A 265 25.41 25.85 37.89
C GLY A 265 26.50 26.33 36.93
N LYS A 266 27.53 25.53 36.64
CA LYS A 266 28.60 25.85 35.68
C LYS A 266 28.18 25.55 34.25
N GLU A 267 28.43 26.49 33.35
CA GLU A 267 28.19 26.30 31.92
C GLU A 267 29.30 25.48 31.27
N LYS A 268 28.92 24.49 30.47
CA LYS A 268 29.82 23.62 29.71
C LYS A 268 29.18 23.29 28.37
N ALA A 269 30.01 23.13 27.35
CA ALA A 269 29.56 22.67 26.04
C ALA A 269 29.44 21.14 26.04
N TYR A 270 28.31 20.64 25.57
CA TYR A 270 28.03 19.21 25.40
C TYR A 270 27.70 18.93 23.94
N ILE A 271 28.05 17.75 23.46
CA ILE A 271 27.67 17.29 22.13
C ILE A 271 26.40 16.46 22.27
N LEU A 272 25.28 17.00 21.81
CA LEU A 272 24.04 16.26 21.66
C LEU A 272 24.15 15.37 20.43
N LYS A 273 24.00 14.06 20.63
CA LYS A 273 23.98 13.05 19.58
C LYS A 273 22.58 12.49 19.43
N ILE A 274 22.11 12.34 18.19
CA ILE A 274 20.88 11.61 17.86
C ILE A 274 21.26 10.44 16.97
N GLU A 275 21.01 9.24 17.48
CA GLU A 275 21.20 7.95 16.81
C GLU A 275 19.88 7.19 16.79
N GLY A 276 19.81 6.08 16.06
CA GLY A 276 18.64 5.20 16.03
C GLY A 276 18.14 4.96 14.62
N TRP A 277 16.82 4.86 14.45
CA TRP A 277 16.21 4.62 13.15
C TRP A 277 14.80 5.20 13.04
N ILE A 278 14.38 5.50 11.82
CA ILE A 278 13.03 5.93 11.48
C ILE A 278 12.60 5.28 10.17
N GLY A 279 11.35 4.85 10.10
CA GLY A 279 10.81 4.10 9.00
C GLY A 279 9.35 4.43 8.71
N THR A 280 8.85 3.90 7.60
CA THR A 280 7.41 3.88 7.34
C THR A 280 6.92 2.48 7.02
N TYR A 281 5.76 2.11 7.55
CA TYR A 281 5.15 0.82 7.28
C TYR A 281 4.70 0.67 5.82
N LYS A 282 4.74 -0.56 5.32
CA LYS A 282 4.16 -0.93 4.00
C LYS A 282 2.64 -0.71 3.99
N THR A 283 1.97 -0.97 5.11
CA THR A 283 0.51 -0.89 5.31
C THR A 283 0.18 -0.44 6.73
N ILE A 284 -1.01 0.13 6.93
CA ILE A 284 -1.51 0.50 8.27
C ILE A 284 -2.51 -0.55 8.74
N SER A 285 -2.42 -0.93 10.02
CA SER A 285 -3.44 -1.75 10.67
C SER A 285 -4.73 -0.93 10.91
N ARG A 286 -5.88 -1.45 10.46
CA ARG A 286 -7.18 -0.76 10.54
C ARG A 286 -8.01 -1.11 11.79
N LYS A 287 -7.54 -2.01 12.66
CA LYS A 287 -8.25 -2.41 13.88
C LYS A 287 -7.38 -2.10 15.09
N LYS A 288 -7.78 -1.13 15.90
CA LYS A 288 -7.18 -0.83 17.20
C LYS A 288 -8.27 -0.88 18.26
N SER A 289 -7.98 -1.51 19.39
CA SER A 289 -8.78 -1.34 20.58
C SER A 289 -8.43 -0.01 21.25
N THR A 290 -9.29 0.48 22.14
CA THR A 290 -9.07 1.75 22.87
C THR A 290 -7.90 1.71 23.85
N GLU A 291 -7.44 0.51 24.22
CA GLU A 291 -6.33 0.29 25.17
C GLU A 291 -4.97 0.12 24.47
N ASP A 292 -4.95 -0.03 23.14
CA ASP A 292 -3.73 -0.24 22.36
C ASP A 292 -2.91 1.05 22.22
N PHE A 293 -1.60 0.96 22.45
CA PHE A 293 -0.68 2.02 22.06
C PHE A 293 -0.65 2.18 20.54
N PRO A 294 -0.57 3.41 20.01
CA PRO A 294 -0.56 3.61 18.57
C PRO A 294 0.67 2.94 17.97
N ASP A 295 0.47 2.21 16.86
CA ASP A 295 1.58 1.61 16.11
C ASP A 295 2.45 2.64 15.39
N ASN A 296 1.92 3.84 15.18
CA ASN A 296 2.62 4.96 14.57
C ASN A 296 3.15 5.90 15.65
N PHE A 297 4.47 5.89 15.84
CA PHE A 297 5.14 6.68 16.86
C PHE A 297 6.60 6.95 16.52
N ILE A 298 7.15 8.02 17.09
CA ILE A 298 8.61 8.17 17.18
C ILE A 298 8.93 8.23 18.67
N SER A 299 9.62 7.21 19.19
CA SER A 299 10.01 7.18 20.60
C SER A 299 11.39 7.79 20.82
N LEU A 300 11.55 8.46 21.95
CA LEU A 300 12.84 8.97 22.43
C LEU A 300 13.35 8.12 23.59
N LEU A 301 14.60 7.70 23.45
CA LEU A 301 15.29 6.82 24.37
C LEU A 301 16.58 7.46 24.89
N SER A 302 16.96 7.10 26.11
CA SER A 302 18.20 7.54 26.74
C SER A 302 18.71 6.43 27.67
N ASN A 303 19.96 6.01 27.52
CA ASN A 303 20.50 4.81 28.18
C ASN A 303 19.60 3.58 27.98
N ASP A 304 19.11 3.42 26.75
CA ASP A 304 18.15 2.39 26.31
C ASP A 304 16.81 2.38 27.08
N LYS A 305 16.56 3.35 27.97
CA LYS A 305 15.27 3.55 28.63
C LYS A 305 14.34 4.38 27.76
N LEU A 306 13.07 3.96 27.66
CA LEU A 306 12.01 4.78 27.08
C LEU A 306 11.75 6.01 27.96
N GLY A 307 11.98 7.21 27.43
CA GLY A 307 11.64 8.46 28.12
C GLY A 307 10.38 9.11 27.57
N GLU A 308 10.21 9.15 26.24
CA GLU A 308 8.98 9.61 25.60
C GLU A 308 8.53 8.60 24.55
N PHE A 309 7.28 8.13 24.67
CA PHE A 309 6.75 7.10 23.76
C PHE A 309 6.52 7.62 22.34
N ASN A 310 5.98 8.83 22.19
CA ASN A 310 5.61 9.33 20.87
C ASN A 310 5.73 10.85 20.75
N ILE A 311 6.74 11.31 20.00
CA ILE A 311 6.91 12.73 19.66
C ILE A 311 6.20 13.16 18.38
N LEU A 312 5.54 12.26 17.63
CA LEU A 312 4.83 12.63 16.40
C LEU A 312 3.84 13.79 16.60
N PRO A 313 3.05 13.86 17.70
CA PRO A 313 2.18 15.02 17.95
C PRO A 313 2.94 16.35 18.05
N SER A 314 4.21 16.31 18.46
CA SER A 314 5.07 17.48 18.64
C SER A 314 5.81 17.87 17.34
N VAL A 315 6.11 16.90 16.46
CA VAL A 315 6.89 17.14 15.22
C VAL A 315 6.03 17.16 13.95
N GLY A 316 4.84 16.56 13.99
CA GLY A 316 3.98 16.35 12.83
C GLY A 316 3.19 17.58 12.39
N LYS A 317 2.83 17.60 11.10
CA LYS A 317 1.96 18.58 10.44
C LYS A 317 0.94 17.91 9.50
N GLU A 318 1.22 16.72 8.97
CA GLU A 318 0.45 15.99 7.96
C GLU A 318 -0.06 14.63 8.48
N ARG A 319 -1.20 14.65 9.19
CA ARG A 319 -1.71 13.49 9.93
C ARG A 319 -1.90 12.20 9.13
N LEU A 320 -2.12 12.28 7.82
CA LEU A 320 -2.38 11.10 6.98
C LEU A 320 -1.11 10.28 6.71
N LEU A 321 -0.02 10.89 6.26
CA LEU A 321 1.21 10.15 5.96
C LEU A 321 1.96 9.75 7.24
N GLU A 322 1.83 10.55 8.30
CA GLU A 322 2.39 10.27 9.62
C GLU A 322 1.84 8.98 10.26
N SER A 323 0.66 8.53 9.83
CA SER A 323 0.09 7.26 10.31
C SER A 323 0.87 6.01 9.89
N TYR A 324 1.80 6.15 8.94
CA TYR A 324 2.74 5.09 8.57
C TYR A 324 4.06 5.16 9.34
N VAL A 325 4.36 6.26 10.02
CA VAL A 325 5.69 6.53 10.58
C VAL A 325 5.89 5.77 11.89
N ILE A 326 7.02 5.06 11.97
CA ILE A 326 7.53 4.46 13.19
C ILE A 326 9.02 4.79 13.33
N GLY A 327 9.51 5.04 14.53
CA GLY A 327 10.94 5.21 14.76
C GLY A 327 11.34 5.18 16.23
N GLN A 328 12.63 4.92 16.45
CA GLN A 328 13.27 4.95 17.76
C GLN A 328 14.54 5.76 17.67
N LEU A 329 14.62 6.84 18.46
CA LEU A 329 15.77 7.73 18.47
C LEU A 329 16.40 7.75 19.86
N HIS A 330 17.72 7.59 19.91
CA HIS A 330 18.52 7.54 21.13
C HIS A 330 19.27 8.85 21.31
N VAL A 331 19.13 9.43 22.50
CA VAL A 331 19.71 10.71 22.92
C VAL A 331 20.17 10.58 24.37
N ASP A 332 21.35 10.00 24.59
CA ASP A 332 21.85 9.70 25.94
C ASP A 332 22.13 10.96 26.78
N LEU A 333 22.37 12.11 26.12
CA LEU A 333 22.59 13.40 26.81
C LEU A 333 21.39 13.85 27.67
N PHE A 334 20.19 13.31 27.43
CA PHE A 334 19.03 13.58 28.29
C PHE A 334 19.19 12.97 29.69
N GLU A 335 19.93 11.87 29.80
CA GLU A 335 20.18 11.11 31.04
C GLU A 335 21.62 11.28 31.56
N GLU A 336 22.32 12.30 31.09
CA GLU A 336 23.65 12.67 31.56
C GLU A 336 23.62 13.03 33.06
N THR A 337 24.54 12.43 33.82
CA THR A 337 24.58 12.46 35.29
C THR A 337 24.99 13.85 35.79
N GLU A 338 25.88 14.55 35.07
CA GLU A 338 26.31 15.92 35.40
C GLU A 338 25.19 16.97 35.20
N LEU A 339 24.19 16.67 34.37
CA LEU A 339 23.16 17.63 33.96
C LEU A 339 21.90 17.55 34.83
N PRO A 340 21.14 18.64 34.98
CA PRO A 340 19.81 18.61 35.60
C PRO A 340 18.84 17.68 34.86
N ASP A 341 17.99 17.01 35.63
CA ASP A 341 16.98 16.12 35.08
C ASP A 341 15.88 16.90 34.31
N MET A 342 15.61 16.44 33.09
CA MET A 342 14.59 16.98 32.20
C MET A 342 13.34 16.10 32.07
N SER A 343 13.33 14.90 32.66
CA SER A 343 12.15 14.03 32.67
C SER A 343 10.99 14.65 33.45
N LEU A 344 9.77 14.49 32.92
CA LEU A 344 8.54 14.88 33.59
C LEU A 344 8.26 13.99 34.81
N SER A 345 7.46 14.47 35.76
CA SER A 345 7.16 13.73 37.01
C SER A 345 6.39 12.43 36.77
N ASN A 346 5.53 12.41 35.74
CA ASN A 346 4.83 11.19 35.28
C ASN A 346 5.74 10.27 34.44
N ARG A 347 6.97 10.71 34.12
CA ARG A 347 7.96 9.99 33.32
C ARG A 347 7.47 9.56 31.94
N GLN A 348 6.58 10.38 31.35
CA GLN A 348 6.06 10.21 30.00
C GLN A 348 6.43 11.43 29.17
N GLY A 349 7.73 11.64 28.98
CA GLY A 349 8.28 12.75 28.22
C GLY A 349 9.20 13.67 28.99
N TYR A 350 9.55 14.77 28.34
CA TYR A 350 10.56 15.71 28.78
C TYR A 350 10.04 17.14 28.84
N LYS A 351 10.78 18.01 29.54
CA LYS A 351 10.50 19.46 29.59
C LYS A 351 10.66 20.08 28.20
N ASP A 352 9.57 20.65 27.70
CA ASP A 352 9.46 21.29 26.37
C ASP A 352 10.45 22.45 26.15
N ARG A 353 10.80 23.17 27.21
CA ARG A 353 11.74 24.31 27.18
C ARG A 353 13.21 23.93 27.33
N ASP A 354 13.54 22.65 27.54
CA ASP A 354 14.93 22.23 27.68
C ASP A 354 15.66 22.35 26.32
N PRO A 355 16.82 23.02 26.24
CA PRO A 355 17.56 23.18 24.98
C PRO A 355 17.90 21.86 24.28
N ARG A 356 18.09 20.79 25.06
CA ARG A 356 18.34 19.44 24.52
C ARG A 356 17.10 18.91 23.80
N TYR A 357 15.92 19.05 24.41
CA TYR A 357 14.66 18.59 23.82
C TYR A 357 14.32 19.35 22.55
N ILE A 358 14.42 20.68 22.60
CA ILE A 358 14.18 21.57 21.45
C ILE A 358 15.07 21.16 20.26
N ALA A 359 16.37 20.94 20.50
CA ALA A 359 17.30 20.51 19.47
C ALA A 359 16.89 19.20 18.77
N VAL A 360 16.37 18.23 19.53
CA VAL A 360 15.89 16.95 18.98
C VAL A 360 14.62 17.16 18.16
N ILE A 361 13.64 17.88 18.73
CA ILE A 361 12.35 18.14 18.08
C ILE A 361 12.54 18.90 16.76
N ASP A 362 13.41 19.92 16.74
CA ASP A 362 13.71 20.68 15.53
C ASP A 362 14.38 19.79 14.47
N HIS A 363 15.37 18.98 14.85
CA HIS A 363 16.02 18.07 13.90
C HIS A 363 15.03 17.07 13.29
N VAL A 364 14.17 16.47 14.11
CA VAL A 364 13.16 15.52 13.65
C VAL A 364 12.15 16.21 12.75
N ARG A 365 11.59 17.35 13.18
CA ARG A 365 10.57 18.11 12.46
C ARG A 365 11.06 18.65 11.12
N GLU A 366 12.29 19.17 11.06
CA GLU A 366 12.79 19.88 9.88
C GLU A 366 13.55 19.00 8.90
N LYS A 367 14.07 17.84 9.36
CA LYS A 367 14.94 16.97 8.55
C LYS A 367 14.41 15.54 8.46
N LEU A 368 14.35 14.82 9.57
CA LEU A 368 14.11 13.36 9.54
C LEU A 368 12.68 13.02 9.10
N LEU A 369 11.67 13.68 9.69
CA LEU A 369 10.27 13.41 9.37
C LEU A 369 9.93 13.76 7.91
N PRO A 370 10.24 14.96 7.38
CA PRO A 370 9.99 15.27 5.97
C PRO A 370 10.66 14.28 5.00
N GLU A 371 11.87 13.83 5.33
CA GLU A 371 12.61 12.90 4.47
C GLU A 371 11.99 11.50 4.44
N ILE A 372 11.62 10.94 5.60
CA ILE A 372 11.00 9.63 5.63
C ILE A 372 9.62 9.64 4.96
N LEU A 373 8.87 10.75 5.08
CA LEU A 373 7.59 10.94 4.38
C LEU A 373 7.78 11.00 2.86
N LYS A 374 8.83 11.66 2.37
CA LYS A 374 9.20 11.61 0.95
C LYS A 374 9.48 10.17 0.48
N MET A 375 10.20 9.39 1.28
CA MET A 375 10.49 7.98 0.98
C MET A 375 9.21 7.13 0.98
N ARG A 376 8.24 7.43 1.86
CA ARG A 376 6.92 6.77 1.87
C ARG A 376 6.13 7.00 0.59
N ASN A 377 6.16 8.23 0.07
CA ASN A 377 5.53 8.57 -1.20
C ASN A 377 6.19 7.81 -2.36
N LEU A 378 7.52 7.78 -2.41
CA LEU A 378 8.25 6.97 -3.41
C LEU A 378 7.86 5.49 -3.34
N TYR A 379 7.77 4.90 -2.15
CA TYR A 379 7.30 3.52 -1.98
C TYR A 379 5.87 3.34 -2.53
N ALA A 380 4.97 4.30 -2.30
CA ALA A 380 3.61 4.25 -2.86
C ALA A 380 3.62 4.30 -4.39
N ASP A 381 4.47 5.15 -4.98
CA ASP A 381 4.61 5.30 -6.43
C ASP A 381 5.15 4.02 -7.06
N TYR A 382 6.18 3.41 -6.49
CA TYR A 382 6.72 2.14 -6.98
C TYR A 382 5.70 1.01 -6.86
N LYS A 383 4.92 0.97 -5.77
CA LYS A 383 3.85 -0.02 -5.61
C LYS A 383 2.78 0.12 -6.68
N LYS A 384 2.42 1.36 -7.03
CA LYS A 384 1.45 1.64 -8.10
C LYS A 384 2.01 1.23 -9.46
N ALA A 385 3.24 1.64 -9.78
CA ALA A 385 3.91 1.28 -11.04
C ALA A 385 4.07 -0.24 -11.20
N GLY A 386 4.43 -0.94 -10.12
CA GLY A 386 4.51 -2.41 -10.09
C GLY A 386 3.16 -3.08 -10.34
N ALA A 387 2.08 -2.59 -9.72
CA ALA A 387 0.73 -3.09 -9.96
C ALA A 387 0.27 -2.86 -11.42
N ASP A 388 0.61 -1.71 -12.00
CA ASP A 388 0.30 -1.39 -13.39
C ASP A 388 1.07 -2.31 -14.36
N LYS A 389 2.34 -2.61 -14.07
CA LYS A 389 3.17 -3.56 -14.85
C LYS A 389 2.61 -4.99 -14.77
N ILE A 390 2.27 -5.48 -13.57
CA ILE A 390 1.64 -6.79 -13.38
C ILE A 390 0.33 -6.88 -14.17
N LYS A 391 -0.49 -5.84 -14.13
CA LYS A 391 -1.75 -5.79 -14.88
C LYS A 391 -1.51 -5.84 -16.39
N LYS A 392 -0.49 -5.12 -16.89
CA LYS A 392 -0.10 -5.13 -18.30
C LYS A 392 0.41 -6.50 -18.74
N ASP A 393 1.29 -7.12 -17.96
CA ASP A 393 1.85 -8.45 -18.25
C ASP A 393 0.79 -9.55 -18.19
N ALA A 394 -0.15 -9.46 -17.24
CA ALA A 394 -1.29 -10.37 -17.15
C ALA A 394 -2.22 -10.24 -18.36
N ASN A 395 -2.45 -9.01 -18.85
CA ASN A 395 -3.23 -8.79 -20.06
C ASN A 395 -2.53 -9.38 -21.30
N LEU A 396 -1.22 -9.16 -21.45
CA LEU A 396 -0.41 -9.74 -22.53
C LEU A 396 -0.43 -11.27 -22.50
N ARG A 397 -0.25 -11.90 -21.34
CA ARG A 397 -0.33 -13.37 -21.22
C ARG A 397 -1.72 -13.90 -21.52
N LYS A 398 -2.77 -13.21 -21.05
CA LYS A 398 -4.15 -13.57 -21.36
C LYS A 398 -4.40 -13.49 -22.87
N GLU A 399 -3.85 -12.50 -23.55
CA GLU A 399 -3.90 -12.36 -25.01
C GLU A 399 -3.15 -13.51 -25.72
N GLU A 400 -1.93 -13.83 -25.31
CA GLU A 400 -1.15 -14.96 -25.86
C GLU A 400 -1.87 -16.31 -25.67
N GLU A 401 -2.46 -16.54 -24.49
CA GLU A 401 -3.25 -17.74 -24.19
C GLU A 401 -4.51 -17.81 -25.08
N LEU A 402 -5.20 -16.69 -25.28
CA LEU A 402 -6.35 -16.59 -26.17
C LEU A 402 -5.96 -16.87 -27.63
N ILE A 403 -4.86 -16.31 -28.11
CA ILE A 403 -4.32 -16.56 -29.46
C ILE A 403 -3.95 -18.04 -29.62
N SER A 404 -3.29 -18.64 -28.63
CA SER A 404 -2.90 -20.06 -28.64
C SER A 404 -4.12 -20.99 -28.61
N ALA A 405 -5.13 -20.67 -27.79
CA ALA A 405 -6.39 -21.39 -27.73
C ALA A 405 -7.15 -21.30 -29.06
N ALA A 406 -7.19 -20.12 -29.70
CA ALA A 406 -7.77 -19.91 -31.02
C ALA A 406 -7.06 -20.73 -32.10
N LYS A 407 -5.71 -20.76 -32.10
CA LYS A 407 -4.92 -21.62 -33.02
C LYS A 407 -5.21 -23.11 -32.80
N LYS A 408 -5.31 -23.56 -31.55
CA LYS A 408 -5.62 -24.94 -31.19
C LYS A 408 -7.06 -25.32 -31.60
N TYR A 409 -8.01 -24.40 -31.44
CA TYR A 409 -9.38 -24.52 -31.94
C TYR A 409 -9.39 -24.66 -33.47
N LYS A 410 -8.74 -23.74 -34.21
CA LYS A 410 -8.63 -23.76 -35.67
C LYS A 410 -8.06 -25.08 -36.17
N LYS A 411 -6.98 -25.57 -35.56
CA LYS A 411 -6.36 -26.86 -35.91
C LYS A 411 -7.29 -28.06 -35.67
N LYS A 412 -8.03 -28.09 -34.56
CA LYS A 412 -8.99 -29.17 -34.27
C LYS A 412 -10.19 -29.15 -35.21
N ALA A 413 -10.75 -27.97 -35.47
CA ALA A 413 -11.88 -27.78 -36.38
C ALA A 413 -11.50 -28.16 -37.82
N SER A 414 -10.35 -27.68 -38.32
CA SER A 414 -9.86 -28.05 -39.66
C SER A 414 -9.62 -29.55 -39.79
N ASN A 415 -9.03 -30.20 -38.78
CA ASN A 415 -8.83 -31.66 -38.81
C ASN A 415 -10.16 -32.44 -38.82
N ALA A 416 -11.18 -31.97 -38.08
CA ALA A 416 -12.51 -32.57 -38.10
C ALA A 416 -13.18 -32.42 -39.48
N VAL A 417 -13.08 -31.24 -40.10
CA VAL A 417 -13.59 -30.98 -41.45
C VAL A 417 -12.85 -31.82 -42.50
N ILE A 418 -11.52 -31.94 -42.41
CA ILE A 418 -10.70 -32.78 -43.31
C ILE A 418 -11.06 -34.26 -43.17
N SER A 419 -11.32 -34.74 -41.95
CA SER A 419 -11.79 -36.11 -41.75
C SER A 419 -13.18 -36.34 -42.35
N GLY A 420 -14.07 -35.33 -42.31
CA GLY A 420 -15.37 -35.37 -42.98
C GLY A 420 -15.30 -35.27 -44.50
N LEU A 421 -14.33 -34.54 -45.05
CA LEU A 421 -14.09 -34.37 -46.49
C LEU A 421 -13.74 -35.69 -47.21
N SER A 422 -13.21 -36.68 -46.50
CA SER A 422 -12.98 -38.01 -47.09
C SER A 422 -14.28 -38.73 -47.52
N ASN A 423 -15.44 -38.29 -47.00
CA ASN A 423 -16.76 -38.81 -47.36
C ASN A 423 -17.47 -37.98 -48.47
N PHE A 424 -16.82 -36.95 -49.04
CA PHE A 424 -17.43 -36.01 -49.99
C PHE A 424 -17.47 -36.46 -51.46
N ILE A 425 -17.04 -37.68 -51.79
CA ILE A 425 -17.12 -38.18 -53.16
C ILE A 425 -18.51 -38.80 -53.36
N ASN A 426 -19.40 -38.07 -54.06
CA ASN A 426 -20.74 -38.46 -54.58
C ASN A 426 -21.98 -38.31 -53.66
N LYS A 427 -22.23 -37.16 -53.00
CA LYS A 427 -23.57 -36.84 -52.43
C LYS A 427 -23.97 -35.37 -52.59
N ASP A 428 -25.27 -35.12 -52.47
CA ASP A 428 -26.05 -33.90 -52.74
C ASP A 428 -25.85 -32.75 -51.72
N ASP A 429 -26.01 -31.49 -52.17
CA ASP A 429 -25.73 -30.25 -51.42
C ASP A 429 -26.40 -30.17 -50.02
N ALA A 430 -27.54 -30.85 -49.84
CA ALA A 430 -28.29 -30.87 -48.58
C ALA A 430 -27.65 -31.76 -47.51
N SER A 431 -27.00 -32.86 -47.90
CA SER A 431 -26.37 -33.79 -46.95
C SER A 431 -24.98 -33.33 -46.51
N ALA A 432 -24.27 -32.58 -47.36
CA ALA A 432 -23.02 -31.89 -47.03
C ALA A 432 -23.20 -30.85 -45.92
N LYS A 433 -24.28 -30.05 -45.97
CA LYS A 433 -24.58 -29.02 -44.98
C LYS A 433 -24.81 -29.60 -43.58
N LYS A 434 -25.50 -30.74 -43.51
CA LYS A 434 -25.84 -31.43 -42.26
C LYS A 434 -24.61 -32.00 -41.54
N ILE A 435 -23.66 -32.52 -42.30
CA ILE A 435 -22.38 -33.05 -41.76
C ILE A 435 -21.50 -31.91 -41.22
N ILE A 436 -21.51 -30.76 -41.89
CA ILE A 436 -20.82 -29.55 -41.42
C ILE A 436 -21.46 -29.04 -40.11
N ASP A 437 -22.79 -28.99 -40.04
CA ASP A 437 -23.51 -28.58 -38.84
C ASP A 437 -23.28 -29.55 -37.65
N GLU A 438 -23.18 -30.86 -37.90
CA GLU A 438 -22.89 -31.88 -36.87
C GLU A 438 -21.43 -31.82 -36.38
N ALA A 439 -20.46 -31.54 -37.27
CA ALA A 439 -19.06 -31.34 -36.89
C ALA A 439 -18.88 -30.06 -36.04
N ILE A 440 -19.65 -29.01 -36.32
CA ILE A 440 -19.66 -27.76 -35.55
C ILE A 440 -20.30 -27.96 -34.17
N ASN A 441 -21.42 -28.70 -34.10
CA ASN A 441 -22.16 -28.91 -32.86
C ASN A 441 -21.46 -29.86 -31.86
N ASN A 442 -20.65 -30.81 -32.30
CA ASN A 442 -19.89 -31.71 -31.41
C ASN A 442 -18.72 -31.04 -30.65
N THR A 443 -18.55 -29.72 -30.80
CA THR A 443 -17.46 -28.94 -30.16
C THR A 443 -17.97 -27.95 -29.09
N THR A 444 -19.20 -28.16 -28.60
CA THR A 444 -20.01 -27.19 -27.82
C THR A 444 -19.63 -27.00 -26.34
N GLU A 445 -18.68 -27.74 -25.77
CA GLU A 445 -18.32 -27.63 -24.34
C GLU A 445 -17.55 -26.34 -23.93
N LEU A 446 -17.22 -25.44 -24.85
CA LEU A 446 -16.38 -24.25 -24.58
C LEU A 446 -17.10 -22.89 -24.75
N MET A 447 -18.42 -22.84 -24.64
CA MET A 447 -19.23 -21.60 -24.78
C MET A 447 -18.87 -20.44 -23.80
N GLY A 448 -18.11 -20.69 -22.73
CA GLY A 448 -17.69 -19.64 -21.79
C GLY A 448 -16.66 -18.63 -22.33
N ILE A 449 -15.91 -19.00 -23.37
CA ILE A 449 -14.83 -18.17 -23.97
C ILE A 449 -15.38 -17.15 -24.98
N LYS A 450 -16.63 -17.32 -25.41
CA LYS A 450 -17.23 -16.58 -26.53
C LYS A 450 -17.47 -15.08 -26.22
N LYS A 451 -17.74 -14.72 -24.96
CA LYS A 451 -18.20 -13.36 -24.59
C LYS A 451 -17.07 -12.34 -24.45
N GLU A 452 -15.87 -12.75 -24.03
CA GLU A 452 -14.75 -11.83 -23.79
C GLU A 452 -13.93 -11.52 -25.06
N VAL A 453 -13.96 -12.40 -26.06
CA VAL A 453 -13.22 -12.24 -27.32
C VAL A 453 -13.92 -11.26 -28.29
N ASP A 454 -15.24 -11.11 -28.20
CA ASP A 454 -16.04 -10.29 -29.12
C ASP A 454 -15.89 -8.77 -28.88
N GLU A 455 -15.39 -8.32 -27.71
CA GLU A 455 -15.21 -6.88 -27.42
C GLU A 455 -13.94 -6.29 -28.06
N ALA A 456 -12.92 -7.11 -28.35
CA ALA A 456 -11.58 -6.70 -28.77
C ALA A 456 -11.35 -6.62 -30.30
N LYS A 457 -12.32 -7.02 -31.14
CA LYS A 457 -12.12 -7.08 -32.60
C LYS A 457 -12.44 -5.76 -33.32
N LYS A 458 -11.75 -5.50 -34.44
CA LYS A 458 -12.10 -4.44 -35.42
C LYS A 458 -13.52 -4.70 -35.96
N LYS A 459 -14.35 -3.65 -36.08
CA LYS A 459 -15.82 -3.78 -36.30
C LYS A 459 -16.33 -3.21 -37.64
N ILE A 460 -15.59 -2.31 -38.28
CA ILE A 460 -16.00 -1.62 -39.52
C ILE A 460 -14.93 -1.77 -40.60
N LEU A 461 -15.35 -2.06 -41.85
CA LEU A 461 -14.50 -2.02 -43.05
C LEU A 461 -15.03 -0.99 -44.06
N ILE A 462 -14.14 -0.13 -44.58
CA ILE A 462 -14.44 0.80 -45.68
C ILE A 462 -13.91 0.23 -47.01
N SER A 463 -14.80 -0.38 -47.78
CA SER A 463 -14.53 -1.01 -49.06
C SER A 463 -14.64 0.00 -50.20
N HIS A 464 -13.56 0.21 -50.97
CA HIS A 464 -13.47 1.24 -52.00
C HIS A 464 -12.48 0.89 -53.13
N ALA A 465 -12.58 1.57 -54.27
CA ALA A 465 -11.82 1.27 -55.50
C ALA A 465 -10.35 1.78 -55.50
N ASN A 466 -10.02 2.70 -54.59
CA ASN A 466 -8.70 3.27 -54.33
C ASN A 466 -7.91 3.85 -55.54
N ILE A 467 -8.54 4.33 -56.63
CA ILE A 467 -7.75 4.79 -57.81
C ILE A 467 -8.14 6.16 -58.38
N GLU A 468 -9.26 6.74 -57.99
CA GLU A 468 -9.55 8.13 -58.35
C GLU A 468 -9.71 8.95 -57.07
N LYS A 469 -9.14 10.16 -57.03
CA LYS A 469 -9.26 11.09 -55.89
C LYS A 469 -10.70 11.21 -55.36
N LYS A 470 -11.70 10.93 -56.19
CA LYS A 470 -13.15 10.90 -55.88
C LYS A 470 -13.53 9.86 -54.81
N ASP A 471 -13.19 8.58 -54.97
CA ASP A 471 -13.62 7.53 -54.02
C ASP A 471 -12.91 7.69 -52.66
N LYS A 472 -11.65 8.13 -52.67
CA LYS A 472 -10.90 8.46 -51.45
C LYS A 472 -11.54 9.63 -50.70
N LEU A 473 -11.96 10.70 -51.39
CA LEU A 473 -12.60 11.86 -50.74
C LEU A 473 -13.84 11.46 -49.93
N LEU A 474 -14.71 10.61 -50.48
CA LEU A 474 -15.90 10.14 -49.74
C LEU A 474 -15.54 9.16 -48.62
N SER A 475 -14.55 8.29 -48.85
CA SER A 475 -14.04 7.35 -47.84
C SER A 475 -13.43 8.08 -46.63
N ASP A 476 -12.61 9.11 -46.89
CA ASP A 476 -12.01 9.98 -45.88
C ASP A 476 -13.10 10.73 -45.09
N LEU A 477 -14.12 11.27 -45.78
CA LEU A 477 -15.25 11.93 -45.12
C LEU A 477 -15.98 10.96 -44.18
N ILE A 478 -16.22 9.72 -44.62
CA ILE A 478 -16.90 8.70 -43.81
C ILE A 478 -16.04 8.33 -42.59
N CYS A 479 -14.73 8.12 -42.77
CA CYS A 479 -13.81 7.82 -41.67
C CYS A 479 -13.83 8.94 -40.62
N GLN A 480 -13.68 10.19 -41.05
CA GLN A 480 -13.73 11.36 -40.15
C GLN A 480 -15.07 11.47 -39.42
N MET A 481 -16.18 11.18 -40.10
CA MET A 481 -17.51 11.22 -39.50
C MET A 481 -17.73 10.06 -38.50
N LEU A 482 -17.13 8.89 -38.72
CA LEU A 482 -17.16 7.79 -37.74
C LEU A 482 -16.36 8.16 -36.49
N GLU A 483 -15.13 8.67 -36.65
CA GLU A 483 -14.32 9.17 -35.54
C GLU A 483 -15.03 10.29 -34.76
N PHE A 484 -15.65 11.23 -35.47
CA PHE A 484 -16.47 12.27 -34.85
C PHE A 484 -17.62 11.69 -34.03
N ASN A 485 -18.20 10.54 -34.42
CA ASN A 485 -19.23 9.86 -33.64
C ASN A 485 -18.69 8.92 -32.57
N ASN A 486 -17.44 9.11 -32.13
CA ASN A 486 -16.76 8.35 -31.09
C ASN A 486 -16.43 6.90 -31.46
N VAL A 487 -16.30 6.58 -32.75
CA VAL A 487 -15.74 5.29 -33.17
C VAL A 487 -14.22 5.33 -32.99
N PRO A 488 -13.63 4.44 -32.17
CA PRO A 488 -12.18 4.34 -32.03
C PRO A 488 -11.50 3.96 -33.35
N LYS A 489 -10.32 4.53 -33.61
CA LYS A 489 -9.55 4.30 -34.85
C LYS A 489 -9.18 2.84 -35.06
N ASP A 490 -8.79 2.16 -33.98
CA ASP A 490 -8.47 0.73 -33.97
C ASP A 490 -9.67 -0.17 -34.33
N LYS A 491 -10.90 0.34 -34.36
CA LYS A 491 -12.10 -0.41 -34.80
C LYS A 491 -12.43 -0.28 -36.28
N ILE A 492 -11.75 0.60 -37.01
CA ILE A 492 -11.97 0.87 -38.43
C ILE A 492 -10.82 0.26 -39.24
N ILE A 493 -11.17 -0.41 -40.33
CA ILE A 493 -10.22 -0.84 -41.37
C ILE A 493 -10.46 0.03 -42.59
N TYR A 494 -9.44 0.82 -42.93
CA TYR A 494 -9.44 1.68 -44.10
C TYR A 494 -8.03 1.68 -44.73
N THR A 495 -7.86 0.84 -45.74
CA THR A 495 -6.57 0.45 -46.31
C THR A 495 -5.83 1.58 -47.03
N SER A 496 -6.54 2.66 -47.42
CA SER A 496 -5.95 3.85 -48.05
C SER A 496 -5.93 5.08 -47.13
N SER A 497 -6.18 4.89 -45.83
CA SER A 497 -6.09 5.96 -44.84
C SER A 497 -4.67 6.53 -44.77
N ASP A 498 -4.53 7.83 -44.55
CA ASP A 498 -3.23 8.47 -44.30
C ASP A 498 -2.72 8.19 -42.86
N ASP A 499 -3.58 7.67 -41.99
CA ASP A 499 -3.29 7.32 -40.60
C ASP A 499 -3.07 5.80 -40.44
N GLU A 500 -1.94 5.43 -39.84
CA GLU A 500 -1.48 4.04 -39.70
C GLU A 500 -2.39 3.18 -38.81
N GLU A 501 -3.09 3.75 -37.82
CA GLU A 501 -3.97 2.97 -36.92
C GLU A 501 -5.16 2.34 -37.65
N HIS A 502 -5.55 2.93 -38.78
CA HIS A 502 -6.64 2.45 -39.63
C HIS A 502 -6.24 1.34 -40.59
N ARG A 503 -4.93 1.17 -40.84
CA ARG A 503 -4.41 0.17 -41.77
C ARG A 503 -4.31 -1.21 -41.11
N GLU A 504 -4.14 -2.20 -41.95
CA GLU A 504 -3.82 -3.57 -41.57
C GLU A 504 -2.41 -3.68 -40.94
N PRO A 505 -2.17 -4.68 -40.06
CA PRO A 505 -0.86 -4.90 -39.45
C PRO A 505 0.24 -5.17 -40.49
N ASP A 506 1.44 -4.66 -40.23
CA ASP A 506 2.60 -4.78 -41.12
C ASP A 506 3.08 -6.25 -41.21
N GLY A 507 3.17 -6.81 -42.42
CA GLY A 507 3.68 -8.17 -42.68
C GLY A 507 2.64 -9.26 -42.96
N GLU A 508 1.34 -8.97 -42.96
CA GLU A 508 0.29 -9.90 -43.40
C GLU A 508 -0.14 -9.62 -44.86
N ASP A 509 -0.48 -10.68 -45.61
CA ASP A 509 -1.09 -10.50 -46.93
C ASP A 509 -2.53 -9.96 -46.78
N ILE A 510 -2.83 -8.86 -47.47
CA ILE A 510 -4.13 -8.17 -47.34
C ILE A 510 -5.31 -9.06 -47.71
N LEU A 511 -5.16 -10.01 -48.64
CA LEU A 511 -6.22 -10.93 -49.03
C LEU A 511 -6.41 -12.01 -47.97
N ASP A 512 -5.35 -12.46 -47.32
CA ASP A 512 -5.44 -13.37 -46.17
C ASP A 512 -6.08 -12.67 -44.96
N TYR A 513 -5.71 -11.42 -44.66
CA TYR A 513 -6.33 -10.61 -43.61
C TYR A 513 -7.82 -10.38 -43.89
N LEU A 514 -8.19 -9.98 -45.11
CA LEU A 514 -9.59 -9.82 -45.51
C LEU A 514 -10.34 -11.15 -45.51
N ARG A 515 -9.70 -12.25 -45.92
CA ARG A 515 -10.31 -13.59 -45.84
C ARG A 515 -10.60 -13.95 -44.39
N GLU A 516 -9.67 -13.75 -43.45
CA GLU A 516 -9.95 -13.98 -42.02
C GLU A 516 -11.01 -13.01 -41.49
N PHE A 517 -10.97 -11.74 -41.92
CA PHE A 517 -11.97 -10.74 -41.60
C PHE A 517 -13.38 -11.16 -42.03
N PHE A 518 -13.57 -11.71 -43.23
CA PHE A 518 -14.89 -12.15 -43.72
C PHE A 518 -15.27 -13.56 -43.25
N VAL A 519 -14.34 -14.52 -43.25
CA VAL A 519 -14.62 -15.96 -43.06
C VAL A 519 -14.69 -16.36 -41.57
N ASP A 520 -13.96 -15.71 -40.67
CA ASP A 520 -13.89 -16.09 -39.25
C ASP A 520 -14.98 -15.44 -38.36
N THR A 521 -16.13 -15.07 -38.95
CA THR A 521 -17.32 -14.62 -38.22
C THR A 521 -18.22 -15.79 -37.82
N MET A 522 -17.72 -16.64 -36.93
CA MET A 522 -18.57 -17.47 -36.04
C MET A 522 -18.96 -16.70 -34.75
N SER A 523 -19.09 -15.37 -34.88
CA SER A 523 -19.58 -14.44 -33.85
C SER A 523 -21.05 -14.13 -34.11
N THR A 524 -21.82 -13.86 -33.06
CA THR A 524 -23.18 -13.33 -33.18
C THR A 524 -23.19 -11.87 -33.66
N ASP A 525 -22.09 -11.14 -33.48
CA ASP A 525 -21.91 -9.77 -33.94
C ASP A 525 -21.28 -9.78 -35.33
N LYS A 526 -22.13 -9.75 -36.36
CA LYS A 526 -21.69 -9.66 -37.75
C LYS A 526 -20.96 -8.32 -38.00
N ILE A 527 -19.85 -8.39 -38.72
CA ILE A 527 -19.07 -7.23 -39.16
C ILE A 527 -19.92 -6.26 -39.99
N TYR A 528 -19.59 -4.97 -39.89
CA TYR A 528 -20.26 -3.90 -40.62
C TYR A 528 -19.41 -3.36 -41.79
N VAL A 529 -19.85 -3.57 -43.04
CA VAL A 529 -19.10 -3.15 -44.23
C VAL A 529 -19.72 -1.90 -44.87
N LEU A 530 -18.90 -0.91 -45.19
CA LEU A 530 -19.30 0.31 -45.87
C LEU A 530 -18.76 0.25 -47.30
N TYR A 531 -19.65 0.05 -48.28
CA TYR A 531 -19.30 -0.04 -49.69
C TYR A 531 -19.37 1.35 -50.34
N ILE A 532 -18.24 1.83 -50.82
CA ILE A 532 -18.14 3.06 -51.61
C ILE A 532 -18.24 2.67 -53.08
N THR A 533 -19.42 2.89 -53.65
CA THR A 533 -19.75 2.40 -55.00
C THR A 533 -19.58 3.50 -56.03
N SER A 534 -18.88 3.19 -57.11
CA SER A 534 -18.61 4.08 -58.24
C SER A 534 -18.53 3.27 -59.53
N LYS A 535 -18.59 3.94 -60.70
CA LYS A 535 -18.42 3.28 -62.01
C LYS A 535 -17.12 2.48 -62.12
N GLU A 536 -16.08 2.89 -61.38
CA GLU A 536 -14.76 2.28 -61.41
C GLU A 536 -14.59 1.13 -60.41
N MET A 537 -15.45 1.03 -59.40
CA MET A 537 -15.40 -0.03 -58.39
C MET A 537 -15.45 -1.43 -59.00
N SER A 538 -16.27 -1.66 -60.03
CA SER A 538 -16.38 -2.96 -60.70
C SER A 538 -15.12 -3.36 -61.48
N LYS A 539 -14.23 -2.40 -61.76
CA LYS A 539 -12.94 -2.65 -62.43
C LYS A 539 -11.83 -2.99 -61.44
N ARG A 540 -12.10 -2.98 -60.13
CA ARG A 540 -11.11 -3.24 -59.07
C ARG A 540 -11.33 -4.59 -58.43
N TRP A 541 -10.39 -5.48 -58.68
CA TRP A 541 -10.45 -6.86 -58.20
C TRP A 541 -10.65 -6.97 -56.69
N ASN A 542 -9.91 -6.19 -55.89
CA ASN A 542 -10.02 -6.22 -54.41
C ASN A 542 -11.41 -5.79 -53.93
N ALA A 543 -11.94 -4.68 -54.44
CA ALA A 543 -13.29 -4.22 -54.10
C ALA A 543 -14.38 -5.22 -54.53
N VAL A 544 -14.21 -5.86 -55.69
CA VAL A 544 -15.12 -6.92 -56.16
C VAL A 544 -15.06 -8.16 -55.27
N LEU A 545 -13.87 -8.56 -54.82
CA LEU A 545 -13.69 -9.67 -53.88
C LEU A 545 -14.35 -9.37 -52.52
N GLU A 546 -14.20 -8.17 -51.99
CA GLU A 546 -14.84 -7.74 -50.73
C GLU A 546 -16.38 -7.71 -50.81
N VAL A 547 -16.93 -7.34 -51.97
CA VAL A 547 -18.38 -7.45 -52.24
C VAL A 547 -18.82 -8.91 -52.29
N GLY A 548 -18.07 -9.77 -52.97
CA GLY A 548 -18.35 -11.20 -53.04
C GLY A 548 -18.32 -11.85 -51.65
N ALA A 549 -17.28 -11.56 -50.87
CA ALA A 549 -17.12 -12.07 -49.52
C ALA A 549 -18.24 -11.58 -48.58
N GLY A 550 -18.56 -10.29 -48.57
CA GLY A 550 -19.65 -9.75 -47.75
C GLY A 550 -21.04 -10.27 -48.11
N TRP A 551 -21.27 -10.59 -49.39
CA TRP A 551 -22.51 -11.23 -49.82
C TRP A 551 -22.64 -12.67 -49.32
N ILE A 552 -21.55 -13.45 -49.40
CA ILE A 552 -21.49 -14.83 -48.91
C ILE A 552 -21.70 -14.88 -47.39
N THR A 553 -21.10 -13.95 -46.64
CA THR A 553 -21.15 -13.92 -45.17
C THR A 553 -22.43 -13.29 -44.62
N GLN A 554 -23.26 -12.70 -45.48
CA GLN A 554 -24.48 -11.96 -45.11
C GLN A 554 -24.21 -10.92 -44.01
N GLY A 555 -23.09 -10.20 -44.12
CA GLY A 555 -22.69 -9.13 -43.20
C GLY A 555 -23.63 -7.92 -43.28
N SER A 556 -23.74 -7.19 -42.16
CA SER A 556 -24.44 -5.90 -42.15
C SER A 556 -23.65 -4.91 -43.01
N HIS A 557 -24.33 -4.13 -43.85
CA HIS A 557 -23.64 -3.18 -44.71
C HIS A 557 -24.45 -1.91 -45.01
N LYS A 558 -23.74 -0.86 -45.41
CA LYS A 558 -24.30 0.35 -46.03
C LYS A 558 -23.56 0.66 -47.32
N ILE A 559 -24.26 1.37 -48.20
CA ILE A 559 -23.79 1.72 -49.52
C ILE A 559 -23.78 3.25 -49.64
N PHE A 560 -22.64 3.79 -50.03
CA PHE A 560 -22.41 5.20 -50.33
C PHE A 560 -21.99 5.32 -51.80
N ASN A 561 -22.91 5.80 -52.62
CA ASN A 561 -22.78 5.80 -54.07
C ASN A 561 -22.30 7.16 -54.59
N ILE A 562 -21.32 7.14 -55.49
CA ILE A 562 -20.76 8.33 -56.14
C ILE A 562 -21.31 8.41 -57.58
N LEU A 563 -21.94 9.53 -57.92
CA LEU A 563 -22.34 9.85 -59.29
C LEU A 563 -21.29 10.70 -59.98
N ASP A 564 -21.02 10.41 -61.26
CA ASP A 564 -20.10 11.17 -62.08
C ASP A 564 -20.77 12.39 -62.72
N TYR A 565 -20.06 13.52 -62.78
CA TYR A 565 -20.59 14.81 -63.24
C TYR A 565 -20.57 14.93 -64.78
N ASP A 566 -19.58 14.31 -65.43
CA ASP A 566 -19.26 14.53 -66.85
C ASP A 566 -19.83 13.45 -67.78
N SER A 567 -20.69 12.57 -67.27
CA SER A 567 -21.28 11.49 -68.07
C SER A 567 -22.66 11.87 -68.60
N GLU A 568 -22.89 11.65 -69.90
CA GLU A 568 -24.21 11.74 -70.55
C GLU A 568 -25.27 10.81 -69.91
N THR A 569 -24.82 9.83 -69.10
CA THR A 569 -25.66 8.97 -68.26
C THR A 569 -25.23 9.13 -66.79
N PRO A 570 -25.75 10.14 -66.07
CA PRO A 570 -25.30 10.51 -64.72
C PRO A 570 -25.75 9.52 -63.63
N HIS A 571 -26.19 8.33 -64.02
CA HIS A 571 -26.79 7.32 -63.15
C HIS A 571 -25.88 6.09 -63.10
N TYR A 572 -24.97 6.06 -62.12
CA TYR A 572 -24.36 4.81 -61.70
C TYR A 572 -25.23 4.20 -60.60
N GLU A 573 -25.75 2.99 -60.85
CA GLU A 573 -26.46 2.19 -59.87
C GLU A 573 -25.55 1.07 -59.36
N PRO A 574 -25.50 0.81 -58.03
CA PRO A 574 -24.83 -0.37 -57.49
C PRO A 574 -25.33 -1.64 -58.18
N GLN A 575 -24.42 -2.53 -58.55
CA GLN A 575 -24.75 -3.80 -59.23
C GLN A 575 -25.05 -4.92 -58.22
N SER A 576 -25.60 -6.04 -58.70
CA SER A 576 -25.80 -7.23 -57.87
C SER A 576 -24.42 -7.77 -57.41
N PRO A 577 -24.26 -8.22 -56.14
CA PRO A 577 -25.27 -8.46 -55.11
C PRO A 577 -25.76 -7.23 -54.31
N LEU A 578 -25.05 -6.09 -54.36
CA LEU A 578 -25.36 -4.89 -53.57
C LEU A 578 -26.71 -4.23 -53.92
N LYS A 579 -27.12 -4.31 -55.20
CA LYS A 579 -28.41 -3.75 -55.69
C LYS A 579 -29.64 -4.23 -54.92
N ARG A 580 -29.58 -5.41 -54.30
CA ARG A 580 -30.70 -6.04 -53.57
C ARG A 580 -30.74 -5.63 -52.07
N GLY A 581 -29.88 -4.69 -51.66
CA GLY A 581 -29.66 -4.29 -50.28
C GLY A 581 -30.44 -3.04 -49.80
N PRO A 582 -30.05 -2.45 -48.65
CA PRO A 582 -30.71 -1.29 -48.05
C PRO A 582 -30.58 -0.01 -48.90
N ARG A 583 -31.47 0.97 -48.69
CA ARG A 583 -31.42 2.29 -49.35
C ARG A 583 -30.01 2.90 -49.26
N TRP A 584 -29.40 3.17 -50.41
CA TRP A 584 -28.06 3.74 -50.52
C TRP A 584 -28.07 5.27 -50.42
N HIS A 585 -26.99 5.82 -49.88
CA HIS A 585 -26.71 7.25 -49.95
C HIS A 585 -26.11 7.58 -51.31
N THR A 586 -26.33 8.81 -51.79
CA THR A 586 -25.77 9.28 -53.05
C THR A 586 -25.07 10.62 -52.85
N SER A 587 -23.81 10.71 -53.28
CA SER A 587 -23.06 11.97 -53.36
C SER A 587 -22.59 12.23 -54.79
N LYS A 588 -22.33 13.50 -55.10
CA LYS A 588 -21.64 13.94 -56.32
C LYS A 588 -20.30 14.54 -55.94
N ILE A 589 -19.26 14.33 -56.73
CA ILE A 589 -17.95 14.93 -56.48
C ILE A 589 -17.58 15.80 -57.67
N LYS A 590 -17.44 17.11 -57.45
CA LYS A 590 -17.07 18.09 -58.47
C LYS A 590 -15.96 18.98 -57.94
N ASP A 591 -14.90 19.16 -58.73
CA ASP A 591 -13.75 20.01 -58.36
C ASP A 591 -13.14 19.69 -56.98
N GLY A 592 -13.16 18.39 -56.59
CA GLY A 592 -12.68 17.92 -55.29
C GLY A 592 -13.62 18.19 -54.11
N ILE A 593 -14.83 18.71 -54.35
CA ILE A 593 -15.83 19.00 -53.33
C ILE A 593 -16.99 18.00 -53.41
N ILE A 594 -17.43 17.52 -52.25
CA ILE A 594 -18.57 16.61 -52.12
C ILE A 594 -19.86 17.43 -52.09
N HIS A 595 -20.77 17.14 -53.02
CA HIS A 595 -22.09 17.72 -53.13
C HIS A 595 -23.17 16.68 -52.79
N MET A 596 -24.11 17.07 -51.94
CA MET A 596 -25.28 16.27 -51.59
C MET A 596 -26.54 17.10 -51.82
N ASP A 597 -27.64 16.49 -52.23
CA ASP A 597 -28.94 17.15 -52.11
C ASP A 597 -29.45 17.06 -50.67
N LYS A 598 -30.51 17.82 -50.37
CA LYS A 598 -31.07 17.87 -49.02
C LYS A 598 -31.50 16.49 -48.49
N PRO A 599 -32.15 15.61 -49.29
CA PRO A 599 -32.44 14.23 -48.87
C PRO A 599 -31.19 13.39 -48.60
N SER A 600 -30.18 13.42 -49.47
CA SER A 600 -28.97 12.60 -49.31
C SER A 600 -28.12 13.07 -48.14
N PHE A 601 -28.06 14.38 -47.90
CA PHE A 601 -27.39 14.96 -46.73
C PHE A 601 -28.00 14.49 -45.41
N ASP A 602 -29.34 14.46 -45.33
CA ASP A 602 -30.04 13.93 -44.15
C ASP A 602 -29.84 12.42 -44.01
N LEU A 603 -29.89 11.68 -45.13
CA LEU A 603 -29.68 10.23 -45.17
C LEU A 603 -28.25 9.86 -44.72
N PHE A 604 -27.23 10.63 -45.11
CA PHE A 604 -25.85 10.41 -44.66
C PHE A 604 -25.76 10.48 -43.13
N CYS A 605 -26.33 11.52 -42.52
CA CYS A 605 -26.36 11.67 -41.06
C CYS A 605 -27.09 10.50 -40.38
N VAL A 606 -28.19 10.03 -40.95
CA VAL A 606 -28.94 8.88 -40.43
C VAL A 606 -28.12 7.60 -40.54
N GLN A 607 -27.43 7.38 -41.66
CA GLN A 607 -26.59 6.21 -41.86
C GLN A 607 -25.41 6.19 -40.88
N MET A 608 -24.70 7.31 -40.67
CA MET A 608 -23.60 7.39 -39.69
C MET A 608 -24.06 6.97 -38.28
N ARG A 609 -25.21 7.47 -37.85
CA ARG A 609 -25.79 7.09 -36.55
C ARG A 609 -26.16 5.62 -36.48
N THR A 610 -26.80 5.10 -37.53
CA THR A 610 -27.21 3.69 -37.62
C THR A 610 -26.00 2.76 -37.58
N ILE A 611 -24.89 3.14 -38.21
CA ILE A 611 -23.65 2.37 -38.20
C ILE A 611 -23.09 2.31 -36.77
N CYS A 612 -23.01 3.46 -36.07
CA CYS A 612 -22.54 3.50 -34.68
C CYS A 612 -23.41 2.66 -33.75
N GLU A 613 -24.73 2.79 -33.87
CA GLU A 613 -25.71 2.02 -33.09
C GLU A 613 -25.55 0.51 -33.35
N ALA A 614 -25.30 0.10 -34.60
CA ALA A 614 -25.10 -1.30 -34.96
C ALA A 614 -23.81 -1.93 -34.40
N ILE A 615 -22.83 -1.12 -34.02
CA ILE A 615 -21.57 -1.59 -33.40
C ILE A 615 -21.49 -1.27 -31.90
N ASN A 616 -22.64 -0.96 -31.27
CA ASN A 616 -22.78 -0.63 -29.85
C ASN A 616 -22.00 0.63 -29.41
N ILE A 617 -21.93 1.65 -30.28
CA ILE A 617 -21.34 2.96 -29.98
C ILE A 617 -22.43 4.03 -29.98
N VAL A 618 -22.44 4.88 -28.96
CA VAL A 618 -23.42 5.97 -28.84
C VAL A 618 -23.03 7.11 -29.79
N PRO A 619 -23.79 7.37 -30.87
CA PRO A 619 -23.45 8.41 -31.82
C PRO A 619 -23.74 9.82 -31.26
N LYS A 620 -23.14 10.84 -31.87
CA LYS A 620 -23.51 12.23 -31.61
C LYS A 620 -24.89 12.55 -32.19
N SER A 621 -25.49 13.65 -31.74
CA SER A 621 -26.83 14.05 -32.16
C SER A 621 -26.90 14.31 -33.67
N LYS A 622 -28.11 14.21 -34.24
CA LYS A 622 -28.36 14.50 -35.67
C LYS A 622 -27.91 15.91 -36.04
N ASN A 623 -28.15 16.90 -35.17
CA ASN A 623 -27.73 18.29 -35.42
C ASN A 623 -26.20 18.43 -35.38
N ALA A 624 -25.51 17.77 -34.44
CA ALA A 624 -24.05 17.78 -34.39
C ALA A 624 -23.43 17.20 -35.66
N ASN A 625 -23.98 16.09 -36.17
CA ASN A 625 -23.55 15.49 -37.43
C ASN A 625 -23.74 16.44 -38.63
N LYS A 626 -24.87 17.15 -38.71
CA LYS A 626 -25.13 18.14 -39.78
C LYS A 626 -24.15 19.32 -39.74
N THR A 627 -23.89 19.84 -38.54
CA THR A 627 -22.91 20.91 -38.35
C THR A 627 -21.52 20.46 -38.77
N GLU A 628 -21.12 19.24 -38.40
CA GLU A 628 -19.80 18.70 -38.74
C GLU A 628 -19.63 18.46 -40.24
N LEU A 629 -20.62 17.86 -40.90
CA LEU A 629 -20.62 17.72 -42.36
C LEU A 629 -20.47 19.07 -43.09
N THR A 630 -21.10 20.11 -42.56
CA THR A 630 -20.98 21.48 -43.11
C THR A 630 -19.58 22.05 -42.87
N ARG A 631 -18.97 21.77 -41.70
CA ARG A 631 -17.58 22.13 -41.36
C ARG A 631 -16.57 21.45 -42.30
N LEU A 632 -16.83 20.20 -42.68
CA LEU A 632 -16.00 19.40 -43.59
C LEU A 632 -16.22 19.76 -45.08
N ASN A 633 -16.75 20.95 -45.36
CA ASN A 633 -16.88 21.54 -46.70
C ASN A 633 -17.79 20.75 -47.66
N VAL A 634 -18.77 20.00 -47.15
CA VAL A 634 -19.81 19.35 -47.97
C VAL A 634 -20.88 20.37 -48.36
N ARG A 635 -21.14 20.54 -49.66
CA ARG A 635 -22.12 21.51 -50.18
C ARG A 635 -23.50 20.88 -50.35
N VAL A 636 -24.53 21.54 -49.81
CA VAL A 636 -25.93 21.15 -50.01
C VAL A 636 -26.53 21.95 -51.15
N ASN A 637 -26.86 21.29 -52.27
CA ASN A 637 -27.52 21.95 -53.39
C ASN A 637 -29.04 21.99 -53.14
N LEU A 638 -29.65 23.18 -53.21
CA LEU A 638 -31.10 23.33 -53.29
C LEU A 638 -31.53 22.94 -54.72
N THR A 639 -32.49 22.01 -54.85
CA THR A 639 -33.05 21.41 -56.09
C THR A 639 -32.17 20.41 -56.87
N LEU A 640 -32.46 19.12 -56.70
CA LEU A 640 -32.36 18.10 -57.75
C LEU A 640 -33.77 17.54 -57.96
N ASN A 641 -34.39 17.83 -59.11
CA ASN A 641 -35.59 17.14 -59.55
C ASN A 641 -35.19 15.72 -59.97
N PHE A 642 -35.48 14.73 -59.13
CA PHE A 642 -35.47 13.33 -59.52
C PHE A 642 -36.85 12.98 -60.09
N ASN A 643 -37.04 13.27 -61.37
CA ASN A 643 -38.04 12.66 -62.23
C ASN A 643 -37.49 12.66 -63.65
N GLN A 644 -36.81 11.57 -64.00
CA GLN A 644 -37.19 10.71 -65.13
C GLN A 644 -36.88 9.27 -64.73
#